data_AF-A0A1Q7AC94-F1
#
_entry.id   AF-A0A1Q7AC94-F1
#
_cell.length_a   1.000
_cell.length_b   1.000
_cell.length_c   1.000
_cell.angle_alpha   90.00
_cell.angle_beta   90.00
_cell.angle_gamma   90.00
#
_symmetry.space_group_name_H-M   'P 1'
#
loop_
_entity.id
_entity.type
_entity.pdbx_description
1 polymer ?
#
loop_
_entity_poly.entity_id
_entity_poly.type
_entity_poly.pdbx_seq_one_letter_code
_entity_poly.pdbx_strand_id
1 'polypeptide(L)'
;MRSSPFSINAEVVEFSLDVRRYDRAPALSSEERSALSRVIRQLSEGKAASPFVGWPQLHRLLVPLLDLCHQLRVEERETSRSLTPFFVEMHQRGVSFWGWSEAEWIESIGLTRRACQQHHGNPSYLPRMEFLAAAYLFGGFSNFSVFPKNSISFARLANDVFGEEFLTSVMEQVQPLFLAWGYAFSSGYQRSLRQAISLAFLVNRSPRLEDLSADLLKMLQTQAPVAHLRQSYTLLLRALVELGMLEATGGSLPEFVKSPQQYDTVNIAPEWVDWCFRWQRLAVHHSAKERYKYVLVLLKVGRWLAHAHPDITSPTQWTTELALDWVATVTSLLRIGDYCSNSERLHFNEKKGNPLRPATQHQHIVAVRTFFTDLQDDPFHLPRTFDPGRALRAPKPLMRLLEPNPRDIDPLLWARLVHAAHHLCEEDFAGKCYYPLALVRALALLWCYGALRVNEILRLRVGCIRWQREDVIVAETGEQLPKENTCFLTIPFDKGTPAFSKAINAVVGKALNEWEALRPQQPRLLDPKTNEAVDLLFMYRGRQIARSYINKILIPLLCNRAGIPTSDEQGTITSHRARATIATLLLNAPEGMTIWEMMQWLGHHNVNSTQHYVRRNQQRVAVAYTRAERNSLLIEALVETKADSPGSVKVYYVLGDDGLCSNPEWATCIYRLACRKCPFFIPQEQAKQIRSRDGIKRFLEVVELTEEEKRAAQEDIQKIEENLEQISQSPPPDSLHQRPKGKKVRGVPLQVLNMPFHPTT
;
A
#
# COMPACT_ATOMS: atom_id res chain seq x y z
N MET A 1 -28.58 23.26 13.63
CA MET A 1 -29.84 23.77 13.04
C MET A 1 -29.55 24.39 11.69
N ARG A 2 -29.69 23.63 10.61
CA ARG A 2 -29.77 24.12 9.23
C ARG A 2 -30.87 23.29 8.57
N SER A 3 -31.92 23.99 8.15
CA SER A 3 -33.15 23.50 7.55
C SER A 3 -32.88 22.90 6.17
N SER A 4 -33.26 21.63 5.99
CA SER A 4 -33.29 20.93 4.70
C SER A 4 -34.52 21.38 3.90
N PRO A 5 -34.39 21.78 2.61
CA PRO A 5 -35.51 22.07 1.75
C PRO A 5 -35.71 20.91 0.76
N PHE A 6 -36.05 19.72 1.25
CA PHE A 6 -36.56 18.62 0.40
C PHE A 6 -37.60 17.82 1.20
N SER A 7 -38.75 18.42 1.44
CA SER A 7 -39.98 17.67 1.72
C SER A 7 -40.62 17.35 0.37
N ILE A 8 -40.22 16.24 -0.23
CA ILE A 8 -41.02 15.60 -1.28
C ILE A 8 -42.19 14.95 -0.55
N ASN A 9 -43.41 15.38 -0.88
CA ASN A 9 -44.64 14.77 -0.43
C ASN A 9 -44.57 13.26 -0.71
N ALA A 10 -44.49 12.46 0.35
CA ALA A 10 -44.57 11.02 0.29
C ALA A 10 -46.03 10.62 0.01
N GLU A 11 -46.46 10.71 -1.25
CA GLU A 11 -47.52 9.83 -1.72
C GLU A 11 -46.94 8.41 -1.70
N VAL A 12 -47.37 7.64 -0.72
CA VAL A 12 -47.13 6.20 -0.66
C VAL A 12 -47.86 5.59 -1.84
N VAL A 13 -47.18 5.46 -2.97
CA VAL A 13 -47.71 4.66 -4.06
C VAL A 13 -47.60 3.19 -3.64
N GLU A 14 -48.74 2.58 -3.32
CA GLU A 14 -48.88 1.13 -3.08
C GLU A 14 -48.57 0.37 -4.38
N PHE A 15 -47.28 0.06 -4.62
CA PHE A 15 -46.81 -0.58 -5.85
C PHE A 15 -46.86 -2.13 -5.84
N SER A 16 -47.63 -2.76 -4.95
CA SER A 16 -47.69 -4.22 -4.88
C SER A 16 -49.12 -4.68 -4.65
N LEU A 17 -49.52 -5.77 -5.32
CA LEU A 17 -50.77 -6.45 -5.04
C LEU A 17 -50.89 -6.72 -3.54
N ASP A 18 -51.95 -6.22 -2.92
CA ASP A 18 -52.21 -6.48 -1.51
C ASP A 18 -52.69 -7.92 -1.33
N VAL A 19 -51.73 -8.82 -1.12
CA VAL A 19 -51.94 -10.26 -0.94
C VAL A 19 -52.87 -10.57 0.22
N ARG A 20 -53.11 -9.63 1.15
CA ARG A 20 -54.05 -9.80 2.27
C ARG A 20 -55.52 -9.80 1.83
N ARG A 21 -55.81 -9.32 0.62
CA ARG A 21 -57.18 -9.28 0.05
C ARG A 21 -57.65 -10.62 -0.51
N TYR A 22 -56.74 -11.57 -0.69
CA TYR A 22 -57.06 -12.89 -1.24
C TYR A 22 -57.23 -13.95 -0.16
N ASP A 23 -58.05 -14.95 -0.44
CA ASP A 23 -58.07 -16.19 0.34
C ASP A 23 -56.88 -17.07 -0.06
N ARG A 24 -55.96 -17.25 0.89
CA ARG A 24 -54.67 -17.94 0.74
C ARG A 24 -54.71 -19.39 1.21
N ALA A 25 -55.89 -19.98 1.39
CA ALA A 25 -56.01 -21.37 1.81
C ALA A 25 -55.30 -22.31 0.81
N PRO A 26 -54.36 -23.16 1.27
CA PRO A 26 -53.55 -24.01 0.39
C PRO A 26 -54.38 -25.15 -0.21
N ALA A 27 -55.39 -25.64 0.51
CA ALA A 27 -56.25 -26.72 0.06
C ALA A 27 -57.23 -26.27 -1.04
N LEU A 28 -57.46 -27.15 -2.02
CA LEU A 28 -58.52 -27.00 -3.02
C LEU A 28 -59.85 -27.54 -2.47
N SER A 29 -60.93 -26.77 -2.64
CA SER A 29 -62.30 -27.23 -2.36
C SER A 29 -62.72 -28.36 -3.31
N SER A 30 -63.75 -29.11 -2.96
CA SER A 30 -64.30 -30.17 -3.84
C SER A 30 -64.81 -29.59 -5.17
N GLU A 31 -65.39 -28.39 -5.14
CA GLU A 31 -65.87 -27.66 -6.32
C GLU A 31 -64.70 -27.21 -7.22
N GLU A 32 -63.63 -26.68 -6.62
CA GLU A 32 -62.43 -26.27 -7.34
C GLU A 32 -61.73 -27.44 -8.02
N ARG A 33 -61.61 -28.59 -7.33
CA ARG A 33 -61.04 -29.82 -7.90
C ARG A 33 -61.85 -30.29 -9.11
N SER A 34 -63.18 -30.34 -8.99
CA SER A 34 -64.07 -30.74 -10.08
C SER A 34 -63.97 -29.78 -11.26
N ALA A 35 -63.93 -28.47 -10.99
CA ALA A 35 -63.77 -27.44 -12.01
C ALA A 35 -62.42 -27.56 -12.73
N LEU A 36 -61.30 -27.71 -12.00
CA LEU A 36 -59.98 -27.94 -12.58
C LEU A 36 -59.95 -29.21 -13.44
N SER A 37 -60.49 -30.34 -12.99
CA SER A 37 -60.55 -31.56 -13.79
C SER A 37 -61.35 -31.36 -15.09
N ARG A 38 -62.42 -30.56 -15.06
CA ARG A 38 -63.18 -30.20 -16.26
C ARG A 38 -62.39 -29.31 -17.21
N VAL A 39 -61.59 -28.36 -16.69
CA VAL A 39 -60.67 -27.53 -17.48
C VAL A 39 -59.64 -28.41 -18.19
N ILE A 40 -58.96 -29.31 -17.46
CA ILE A 40 -57.94 -30.21 -18.03
C ILE A 40 -58.52 -31.13 -19.10
N ARG A 41 -59.71 -31.70 -18.88
CA ARG A 41 -60.40 -32.51 -19.88
C ARG A 41 -60.66 -31.73 -21.17
N GLN A 42 -61.17 -30.51 -21.06
CA GLN A 42 -61.46 -29.69 -22.24
C GLN A 42 -60.18 -29.22 -22.98
N LEU A 43 -59.10 -28.95 -22.25
CA LEU A 43 -57.79 -28.67 -22.87
C LEU A 43 -57.24 -29.87 -23.63
N SER A 44 -57.41 -31.09 -23.09
CA SER A 44 -57.01 -32.33 -23.77
C SER A 44 -57.82 -32.62 -25.05
N GLU A 45 -59.05 -32.10 -25.13
CA GLU A 45 -59.92 -32.16 -26.30
C GLU A 45 -59.61 -31.07 -27.35
N GLY A 46 -58.57 -30.23 -27.13
CA GLY A 46 -58.17 -29.17 -28.05
C GLY A 46 -59.02 -27.90 -28.00
N LYS A 47 -59.86 -27.73 -26.96
CA LYS A 47 -60.67 -26.51 -26.77
C LYS A 47 -59.83 -25.37 -26.22
N ALA A 48 -60.13 -24.13 -26.65
CA ALA A 48 -59.44 -22.93 -26.18
C ALA A 48 -59.68 -22.67 -24.68
N ALA A 49 -58.70 -22.08 -24.01
CA ALA A 49 -58.73 -21.78 -22.58
C ALA A 49 -59.62 -20.57 -22.18
N SER A 50 -60.01 -19.75 -23.16
CA SER A 50 -60.80 -18.54 -22.98
C SER A 50 -62.13 -18.69 -22.18
N PRO A 51 -62.88 -19.82 -22.24
CA PRO A 51 -64.15 -19.97 -21.51
C PRO A 51 -64.03 -20.11 -19.99
N PHE A 52 -62.83 -20.37 -19.45
CA PHE A 52 -62.65 -20.77 -18.04
C PHE A 52 -62.47 -19.59 -17.08
N VAL A 53 -62.12 -18.43 -17.61
CA VAL A 53 -61.86 -17.21 -16.83
C VAL A 53 -63.14 -16.67 -16.16
N GLY A 54 -64.32 -17.08 -16.63
CA GLY A 54 -65.62 -16.67 -16.08
C GLY A 54 -66.29 -17.68 -15.13
N TRP A 55 -65.60 -18.74 -14.70
CA TRP A 55 -66.22 -19.78 -13.86
C TRP A 55 -66.25 -19.38 -12.38
N PRO A 56 -67.43 -19.27 -11.74
CA PRO A 56 -67.55 -18.88 -10.33
C PRO A 56 -66.77 -19.79 -9.39
N GLN A 57 -66.71 -21.09 -9.70
CA GLN A 57 -66.06 -22.11 -8.89
C GLN A 57 -64.53 -21.94 -8.82
N LEU A 58 -63.93 -21.21 -9.76
CA LEU A 58 -62.49 -20.96 -9.81
C LEU A 58 -62.13 -19.53 -9.39
N HIS A 59 -63.12 -18.69 -9.04
CA HIS A 59 -62.91 -17.26 -8.79
C HIS A 59 -61.82 -16.99 -7.74
N ARG A 60 -61.79 -17.79 -6.66
CA ARG A 60 -60.76 -17.70 -5.61
C ARG A 60 -59.34 -17.87 -6.14
N LEU A 61 -59.14 -18.78 -7.11
CA LEU A 61 -57.84 -19.07 -7.72
C LEU A 61 -57.53 -18.16 -8.91
N LEU A 62 -58.57 -17.70 -9.61
CA LEU A 62 -58.48 -16.88 -10.81
C LEU A 62 -58.14 -15.43 -10.52
N VAL A 63 -58.84 -14.79 -9.57
CA VAL A 63 -58.70 -13.36 -9.29
C VAL A 63 -57.25 -12.95 -9.00
N PRO A 64 -56.50 -13.63 -8.09
CA PRO A 64 -55.11 -13.23 -7.84
C PRO A 64 -54.21 -13.35 -9.07
N LEU A 65 -54.45 -14.34 -9.94
CA LEU A 65 -53.67 -14.54 -11.16
C LEU A 65 -54.07 -13.56 -12.28
N LEU A 66 -55.34 -13.13 -12.33
CA LEU A 66 -55.79 -12.07 -13.23
C LEU A 66 -55.19 -10.72 -12.84
N ASP A 67 -55.19 -10.41 -11.55
CA ASP A 67 -54.57 -9.20 -11.01
C ASP A 67 -53.05 -9.21 -11.26
N LEU A 68 -52.41 -10.38 -11.16
CA LEU A 68 -51.02 -10.57 -11.59
C LEU A 68 -50.84 -10.28 -13.08
N CYS A 69 -51.64 -10.89 -13.96
CA CYS A 69 -51.54 -10.64 -15.41
C CYS A 69 -51.73 -9.16 -15.76
N HIS A 70 -52.65 -8.48 -15.08
CA HIS A 70 -52.87 -7.03 -15.23
C HIS A 70 -51.63 -6.24 -14.81
N GLN A 71 -51.03 -6.57 -13.66
CA GLN A 71 -49.77 -5.94 -13.21
C GLN A 71 -48.61 -6.19 -14.20
N LEU A 72 -48.49 -7.41 -14.72
CA LEU A 72 -47.49 -7.80 -15.72
C LEU A 72 -47.76 -7.23 -17.12
N ARG A 73 -48.86 -6.49 -17.32
CA ARG A 73 -49.31 -5.95 -18.61
C ARG A 73 -49.41 -7.04 -19.70
N VAL A 74 -49.83 -8.25 -19.32
CA VAL A 74 -50.08 -9.34 -20.29
C VAL A 74 -51.27 -8.93 -21.15
N GLU A 75 -51.12 -9.00 -22.48
CA GLU A 75 -52.22 -8.70 -23.40
C GLU A 75 -53.43 -9.58 -23.08
N GLU A 76 -54.62 -8.99 -23.11
CA GLU A 76 -55.89 -9.68 -22.76
C GLU A 76 -56.09 -10.98 -23.56
N ARG A 77 -55.60 -11.00 -24.82
CA ARG A 77 -55.63 -12.17 -25.71
C ARG A 77 -54.72 -13.32 -25.24
N GLU A 78 -53.65 -13.00 -24.52
CA GLU A 78 -52.65 -13.95 -24.00
C GLU A 78 -52.88 -14.30 -22.51
N THR A 79 -53.71 -13.55 -21.78
CA THR A 79 -54.06 -13.82 -20.37
C THR A 79 -54.54 -15.25 -20.18
N SER A 80 -55.52 -15.70 -20.96
CA SER A 80 -56.04 -17.08 -20.86
C SER A 80 -54.97 -18.16 -21.10
N ARG A 81 -54.00 -17.90 -21.97
CA ARG A 81 -52.87 -18.79 -22.26
C ARG A 81 -51.84 -18.80 -21.14
N SER A 82 -51.58 -17.64 -20.53
CA SER A 82 -50.68 -17.53 -19.39
C SER A 82 -51.20 -18.23 -18.13
N LEU A 83 -52.52 -18.25 -17.92
CA LEU A 83 -53.19 -18.90 -16.78
C LEU A 83 -53.31 -20.42 -16.94
N THR A 84 -53.33 -20.91 -18.17
CA THR A 84 -53.55 -22.34 -18.44
C THR A 84 -52.54 -23.25 -17.74
N PRO A 85 -51.22 -22.97 -17.79
CA PRO A 85 -50.24 -23.76 -17.05
C PRO A 85 -50.41 -23.74 -15.53
N PHE A 86 -50.92 -22.66 -14.93
CA PHE A 86 -51.23 -22.64 -13.49
C PHE A 86 -52.36 -23.63 -13.14
N PHE A 87 -53.39 -23.76 -13.99
CA PHE A 87 -54.45 -24.75 -13.77
C PHE A 87 -53.95 -26.19 -13.90
N VAL A 88 -53.07 -26.45 -14.87
CA VAL A 88 -52.42 -27.75 -15.06
C VAL A 88 -51.64 -28.13 -13.80
N GLU A 89 -50.82 -27.22 -13.28
CA GLU A 89 -49.99 -27.44 -12.10
C GLU A 89 -50.83 -27.62 -10.83
N MET A 90 -51.87 -26.80 -10.60
CA MET A 90 -52.75 -26.96 -9.44
C MET A 90 -53.54 -28.27 -9.49
N HIS A 91 -53.97 -28.72 -10.67
CA HIS A 91 -54.63 -30.00 -10.83
C HIS A 91 -53.68 -31.18 -10.58
N GLN A 92 -52.45 -31.12 -11.12
CA GLN A 92 -51.44 -32.17 -10.94
C GLN A 92 -51.00 -32.32 -9.48
N ARG A 93 -50.79 -31.19 -8.77
CA ARG A 93 -50.36 -31.20 -7.38
C ARG A 93 -51.50 -31.37 -6.38
N GLY A 94 -52.75 -31.17 -6.80
CA GLY A 94 -53.93 -31.29 -5.94
C GLY A 94 -54.03 -30.20 -4.85
N VAL A 95 -53.23 -29.14 -4.97
CA VAL A 95 -53.16 -27.99 -4.05
C VAL A 95 -53.15 -26.69 -4.85
N SER A 96 -53.67 -25.62 -4.25
CA SER A 96 -53.60 -24.28 -4.86
C SER A 96 -52.16 -23.76 -4.89
N PHE A 97 -51.87 -22.78 -5.75
CA PHE A 97 -50.54 -22.17 -5.82
C PHE A 97 -50.10 -21.49 -4.52
N TRP A 98 -51.04 -21.16 -3.61
CA TRP A 98 -50.73 -20.67 -2.26
C TRP A 98 -50.04 -21.72 -1.38
N GLY A 99 -50.19 -23.01 -1.69
CA GLY A 99 -49.61 -24.12 -0.94
C GLY A 99 -48.31 -24.68 -1.53
N TRP A 100 -47.81 -24.13 -2.63
CA TRP A 100 -46.60 -24.65 -3.28
C TRP A 100 -45.34 -24.31 -2.49
N SER A 101 -44.51 -25.31 -2.28
CA SER A 101 -43.15 -25.20 -1.75
C SER A 101 -42.21 -24.51 -2.74
N GLU A 102 -41.06 -24.06 -2.24
CA GLU A 102 -40.01 -23.45 -3.08
C GLU A 102 -39.55 -24.39 -4.21
N ALA A 103 -39.45 -25.69 -3.94
CA ALA A 103 -39.06 -26.69 -4.95
C ALA A 103 -40.10 -26.82 -6.08
N GLU A 104 -41.39 -26.79 -5.74
CA GLU A 104 -42.49 -26.83 -6.72
C GLU A 104 -42.53 -25.56 -7.57
N TRP A 105 -42.28 -24.39 -6.97
CA TRP A 105 -42.09 -23.15 -7.75
C TRP A 105 -40.91 -23.25 -8.72
N ILE A 106 -39.76 -23.76 -8.27
CA ILE A 106 -38.57 -23.93 -9.13
C ILE A 106 -38.85 -24.88 -10.29
N GLU A 107 -39.57 -25.98 -10.03
CA GLU A 107 -40.00 -26.94 -11.05
C GLU A 107 -40.86 -26.26 -12.13
N SER A 108 -41.91 -25.54 -11.72
CA SER A 108 -42.82 -24.86 -12.66
C SER A 108 -42.15 -23.70 -13.42
N ILE A 109 -41.24 -22.95 -12.79
CA ILE A 109 -40.48 -21.88 -13.47
C ILE A 109 -39.45 -22.49 -14.44
N GLY A 110 -38.88 -23.63 -14.08
CA GLY A 110 -37.76 -24.26 -14.78
C GLY A 110 -36.44 -23.49 -14.64
N LEU A 111 -35.36 -24.19 -14.35
CA LEU A 111 -34.02 -23.60 -14.19
C LEU A 111 -33.53 -22.87 -15.44
N THR A 112 -33.93 -23.32 -16.63
CA THR A 112 -33.61 -22.68 -17.91
C THR A 112 -34.87 -22.54 -18.76
N ARG A 113 -34.82 -21.67 -19.79
CA ARG A 113 -35.91 -21.55 -20.76
C ARG A 113 -36.27 -22.92 -21.37
N ARG A 114 -35.24 -23.72 -21.68
CA ARG A 114 -35.41 -25.08 -22.22
C ARG A 114 -36.05 -26.03 -21.21
N ALA A 115 -35.66 -25.96 -19.93
CA ALA A 115 -36.28 -26.79 -18.89
C ALA A 115 -37.77 -26.44 -18.71
N CYS A 116 -38.10 -25.14 -18.71
CA CYS A 116 -39.48 -24.67 -18.67
C CYS A 116 -40.30 -25.16 -19.88
N GLN A 117 -39.72 -25.15 -21.08
CA GLN A 117 -40.33 -25.73 -22.29
C GLN A 117 -40.45 -27.25 -22.22
N GLN A 118 -39.52 -27.96 -21.59
CA GLN A 118 -39.67 -29.41 -21.43
C GLN A 118 -40.80 -29.76 -20.46
N HIS A 119 -40.96 -28.96 -19.40
CA HIS A 119 -41.98 -29.16 -18.37
C HIS A 119 -43.39 -28.82 -18.87
N HIS A 120 -43.57 -27.66 -19.51
CA HIS A 120 -44.88 -27.19 -20.00
C HIS A 120 -45.15 -27.54 -21.47
N GLY A 121 -44.24 -28.25 -22.14
CA GLY A 121 -44.30 -28.57 -23.57
C GLY A 121 -43.85 -27.41 -24.47
N ASN A 122 -44.22 -27.46 -25.75
CA ASN A 122 -43.92 -26.38 -26.72
C ASN A 122 -45.17 -25.51 -27.01
N PRO A 123 -45.71 -24.78 -26.02
CA PRO A 123 -46.84 -23.89 -26.23
C PRO A 123 -46.43 -22.70 -27.09
N SER A 124 -47.40 -22.07 -27.75
CA SER A 124 -47.22 -20.79 -28.43
C SER A 124 -46.77 -19.66 -27.49
N TYR A 125 -47.01 -19.81 -26.18
CA TYR A 125 -46.67 -18.87 -25.11
C TYR A 125 -46.02 -19.57 -23.92
N LEU A 126 -44.86 -19.09 -23.45
CA LEU A 126 -44.14 -19.68 -22.31
C LEU A 126 -44.25 -18.76 -21.08
N PRO A 127 -45.10 -19.09 -20.07
CA PRO A 127 -45.42 -18.19 -18.96
C PRO A 127 -44.36 -18.17 -17.84
N ARG A 128 -43.09 -18.20 -18.22
CA ARG A 128 -41.98 -18.38 -17.26
C ARG A 128 -41.80 -17.18 -16.34
N MET A 129 -42.07 -15.97 -16.81
CA MET A 129 -41.96 -14.74 -16.01
C MET A 129 -43.15 -14.59 -15.07
N GLU A 130 -44.32 -15.05 -15.49
CA GLU A 130 -45.56 -15.09 -14.73
C GLU A 130 -45.44 -16.04 -13.55
N PHE A 131 -44.92 -17.26 -13.77
CA PHE A 131 -44.60 -18.18 -12.67
C PHE A 131 -43.59 -17.58 -11.69
N LEU A 132 -42.57 -16.88 -12.20
CA LEU A 132 -41.57 -16.25 -11.33
C LEU A 132 -42.15 -15.08 -10.52
N ALA A 133 -42.99 -14.25 -11.13
CA ALA A 133 -43.67 -13.15 -10.47
C ALA A 133 -44.70 -13.65 -9.45
N ALA A 134 -45.47 -14.69 -9.79
CA ALA A 134 -46.36 -15.38 -8.86
C ALA A 134 -45.59 -15.99 -7.68
N ALA A 135 -44.47 -16.67 -7.94
CA ALA A 135 -43.63 -17.22 -6.88
C ALA A 135 -43.11 -16.12 -5.94
N TYR A 136 -42.71 -14.97 -6.48
CA TYR A 136 -42.22 -13.85 -5.69
C TYR A 136 -43.29 -13.19 -4.83
N LEU A 137 -44.43 -12.86 -5.43
CA LEU A 137 -45.54 -12.12 -4.82
C LEU A 137 -46.39 -13.01 -3.91
N PHE A 138 -46.75 -14.20 -4.37
CA PHE A 138 -47.67 -15.11 -3.67
C PHE A 138 -46.95 -16.21 -2.88
N GLY A 139 -45.88 -16.79 -3.46
CA GLY A 139 -45.14 -17.91 -2.88
C GLY A 139 -44.04 -17.53 -1.89
N GLY A 140 -43.77 -16.25 -1.68
CA GLY A 140 -42.69 -15.80 -0.77
C GLY A 140 -41.27 -16.08 -1.29
N PHE A 141 -41.11 -16.44 -2.56
CA PHE A 141 -39.84 -16.87 -3.15
C PHE A 141 -38.73 -15.81 -2.99
N SER A 142 -37.55 -16.24 -2.52
CA SER A 142 -36.37 -15.37 -2.32
C SER A 142 -35.07 -15.97 -2.86
N ASN A 143 -35.08 -17.23 -3.32
CA ASN A 143 -33.87 -17.95 -3.69
C ASN A 143 -33.50 -17.80 -5.16
N PHE A 144 -33.15 -16.57 -5.56
CA PHE A 144 -32.75 -16.28 -6.94
C PHE A 144 -31.41 -16.92 -7.35
N SER A 145 -30.64 -17.44 -6.40
CA SER A 145 -29.31 -18.03 -6.63
C SER A 145 -29.36 -19.36 -7.40
N VAL A 146 -30.51 -20.03 -7.38
CA VAL A 146 -30.76 -21.33 -8.04
C VAL A 146 -30.73 -21.21 -9.57
N PHE A 147 -31.04 -20.03 -10.12
CA PHE A 147 -31.09 -19.86 -11.56
C PHE A 147 -29.69 -19.67 -12.19
N PRO A 148 -29.34 -20.46 -13.22
CA PRO A 148 -28.10 -20.28 -13.96
C PRO A 148 -27.94 -18.87 -14.53
N LYS A 149 -26.69 -18.48 -14.78
CA LYS A 149 -26.34 -17.17 -15.34
C LYS A 149 -27.13 -16.86 -16.62
N ASN A 150 -27.66 -15.63 -16.70
CA ASN A 150 -28.46 -15.12 -17.82
C ASN A 150 -29.73 -15.94 -18.13
N SER A 151 -30.15 -16.83 -17.22
CA SER A 151 -31.38 -17.61 -17.39
C SER A 151 -32.64 -16.76 -17.18
N ILE A 152 -32.57 -15.74 -16.32
CA ILE A 152 -33.67 -14.86 -15.94
C ILE A 152 -33.22 -13.40 -16.02
N SER A 153 -34.12 -12.53 -16.47
CA SER A 153 -33.93 -11.08 -16.42
C SER A 153 -34.51 -10.52 -15.12
N PHE A 154 -33.68 -10.33 -14.09
CA PHE A 154 -34.10 -9.70 -12.84
C PHE A 154 -34.58 -8.26 -13.03
N ALA A 155 -34.06 -7.56 -14.03
CA ALA A 155 -34.53 -6.23 -14.39
C ALA A 155 -35.99 -6.25 -14.90
N ARG A 156 -36.38 -7.28 -15.67
CA ARG A 156 -37.76 -7.45 -16.10
C ARG A 156 -38.67 -7.72 -14.90
N LEU A 157 -38.31 -8.70 -14.06
CA LEU A 157 -39.10 -9.02 -12.86
C LEU A 157 -39.25 -7.81 -11.92
N ALA A 158 -38.18 -7.05 -11.71
CA ALA A 158 -38.24 -5.86 -10.86
C ALA A 158 -39.13 -4.77 -11.47
N ASN A 159 -39.09 -4.54 -12.79
CA ASN A 159 -40.01 -3.62 -13.48
C ASN A 159 -41.48 -4.06 -13.35
N ASP A 160 -41.72 -5.36 -13.50
CA ASP A 160 -43.02 -5.97 -13.38
C ASP A 160 -43.59 -5.82 -11.95
N VAL A 161 -42.73 -5.93 -10.93
CA VAL A 161 -43.12 -5.87 -9.51
C VAL A 161 -43.20 -4.43 -8.97
N PHE A 162 -42.23 -3.58 -9.29
CA PHE A 162 -42.07 -2.25 -8.69
C PHE A 162 -42.39 -1.08 -9.66
N GLY A 163 -42.75 -1.38 -10.91
CA GLY A 163 -42.98 -0.39 -11.97
C GLY A 163 -41.73 -0.04 -12.78
N GLU A 164 -41.89 0.69 -13.90
CA GLU A 164 -40.75 1.03 -14.77
C GLU A 164 -39.97 2.27 -14.29
N GLU A 165 -40.55 3.06 -13.39
CA GLU A 165 -40.00 4.34 -12.95
C GLU A 165 -38.93 4.20 -11.86
N PHE A 166 -39.01 3.19 -10.99
CA PHE A 166 -38.08 3.07 -9.86
C PHE A 166 -36.63 2.95 -10.34
N LEU A 167 -36.37 2.16 -11.39
CA LEU A 167 -35.01 1.94 -11.87
C LEU A 167 -34.45 3.20 -12.51
N THR A 168 -35.29 3.99 -13.18
CA THR A 168 -34.92 5.29 -13.75
C THR A 168 -34.57 6.26 -12.63
N SER A 169 -35.45 6.43 -11.63
CA SER A 169 -35.22 7.30 -10.47
C SER A 169 -33.95 6.92 -9.69
N VAL A 170 -33.73 5.63 -9.46
CA VAL A 170 -32.55 5.15 -8.74
C VAL A 170 -31.27 5.37 -9.56
N MET A 171 -31.32 5.13 -10.87
CA MET A 171 -30.20 5.40 -11.77
C MET A 171 -29.86 6.90 -11.83
N GLU A 172 -30.86 7.79 -11.82
CA GLU A 172 -30.66 9.25 -11.76
C GLU A 172 -29.94 9.69 -10.48
N GLN A 173 -30.15 9.00 -9.36
CA GLN A 173 -29.45 9.29 -8.10
C GLN A 173 -27.99 8.79 -8.11
N VAL A 174 -27.72 7.58 -8.59
CA VAL A 174 -26.38 6.96 -8.47
C VAL A 174 -25.46 7.23 -9.66
N GLN A 175 -26.00 7.45 -10.86
CA GLN A 175 -25.19 7.64 -12.07
C GLN A 175 -24.32 8.91 -12.06
N PRO A 176 -24.81 10.09 -11.62
CA PRO A 176 -23.98 11.29 -11.51
C PRO A 176 -22.78 11.08 -10.59
N LEU A 177 -22.98 10.36 -9.48
CA LEU A 177 -21.92 10.05 -8.54
C LEU A 177 -20.83 9.18 -9.17
N PHE A 178 -21.24 8.13 -9.89
CA PHE A 178 -20.30 7.27 -10.59
C PHE A 178 -19.54 8.00 -11.72
N LEU A 179 -20.21 8.90 -12.45
CA LEU A 179 -19.57 9.76 -13.44
C LEU A 179 -18.51 10.65 -12.78
N ALA A 180 -18.86 11.30 -11.66
CA ALA A 180 -17.92 12.12 -10.88
C ALA A 180 -16.69 11.33 -10.43
N TRP A 181 -16.85 10.04 -10.10
CA TRP A 181 -15.74 9.17 -9.72
C TRP A 181 -14.85 8.72 -10.91
N GLY A 182 -15.21 9.04 -12.16
CA GLY A 182 -14.46 8.66 -13.37
C GLY A 182 -14.92 7.36 -14.03
N TYR A 183 -16.14 6.90 -13.77
CA TYR A 183 -16.74 5.80 -14.53
C TYR A 183 -17.25 6.30 -15.89
N ALA A 184 -16.93 5.57 -16.95
CA ALA A 184 -17.59 5.70 -18.24
C ALA A 184 -18.59 4.55 -18.39
N PHE A 185 -19.86 4.89 -18.63
CA PHE A 185 -20.94 3.93 -18.74
C PHE A 185 -21.03 3.39 -20.17
N SER A 186 -20.34 2.28 -20.44
CA SER A 186 -20.63 1.49 -21.65
C SER A 186 -21.99 0.79 -21.51
N SER A 187 -22.62 0.47 -22.63
CA SER A 187 -23.92 -0.23 -22.68
C SER A 187 -23.92 -1.53 -21.87
N GLY A 188 -22.80 -2.27 -21.88
CA GLY A 188 -22.63 -3.50 -21.09
C GLY A 188 -22.58 -3.24 -19.58
N TYR A 189 -21.88 -2.21 -19.14
CA TYR A 189 -21.75 -1.87 -17.72
C TYR A 189 -23.07 -1.34 -17.14
N GLN A 190 -23.79 -0.50 -17.89
CA GLN A 190 -25.14 -0.07 -17.50
C GLN A 190 -26.09 -1.25 -17.31
N ARG A 191 -26.04 -2.25 -18.19
CA ARG A 191 -26.85 -3.47 -18.07
C ARG A 191 -26.54 -4.24 -16.81
N SER A 192 -25.26 -4.41 -16.47
CA SER A 192 -24.84 -5.09 -15.23
C SER A 192 -25.27 -4.35 -13.97
N LEU A 193 -25.14 -3.02 -13.96
CA LEU A 193 -25.56 -2.21 -12.82
C LEU A 193 -27.08 -2.28 -12.63
N ARG A 194 -27.86 -2.15 -13.70
CA ARG A 194 -29.32 -2.30 -13.67
C ARG A 194 -29.74 -3.67 -13.14
N GLN A 195 -29.09 -4.75 -13.58
CA GLN A 195 -29.35 -6.10 -13.05
C GLN A 195 -29.01 -6.23 -11.56
N ALA A 196 -27.89 -5.67 -11.12
CA ALA A 196 -27.48 -5.70 -9.72
C ALA A 196 -28.46 -4.94 -8.81
N ILE A 197 -28.86 -3.73 -9.21
CA ILE A 197 -29.86 -2.92 -8.49
C ILE A 197 -31.20 -3.67 -8.41
N SER A 198 -31.65 -4.22 -9.54
CA SER A 198 -32.92 -4.95 -9.61
C SER A 198 -32.94 -6.16 -8.68
N LEU A 199 -31.86 -6.96 -8.69
CA LEU A 199 -31.76 -8.12 -7.81
C LEU A 199 -31.65 -7.72 -6.32
N ALA A 200 -30.94 -6.64 -6.01
CA ALA A 200 -30.87 -6.12 -4.65
C ALA A 200 -32.24 -5.73 -4.11
N PHE A 201 -33.06 -5.00 -4.88
CA PHE A 201 -34.41 -4.62 -4.48
C PHE A 201 -35.37 -5.81 -4.40
N LEU A 202 -35.27 -6.77 -5.33
CA LEU A 202 -36.08 -7.98 -5.27
C LEU A 202 -35.81 -8.78 -3.98
N VAL A 203 -34.55 -8.98 -3.62
CA VAL A 203 -34.20 -9.69 -2.38
C VAL A 203 -34.58 -8.88 -1.14
N ASN A 204 -34.40 -7.55 -1.18
CA ASN A 204 -34.79 -6.67 -0.08
C ASN A 204 -36.31 -6.51 0.08
N ARG A 205 -37.09 -6.84 -0.98
CA ARG A 205 -38.53 -6.59 -1.08
C ARG A 205 -38.92 -5.11 -0.92
N SER A 206 -38.04 -4.21 -1.35
CA SER A 206 -38.30 -2.77 -1.41
C SER A 206 -37.54 -2.12 -2.57
N PRO A 207 -38.17 -1.21 -3.33
CA PRO A 207 -37.51 -0.45 -4.39
C PRO A 207 -36.76 0.80 -3.90
N ARG A 208 -36.70 1.05 -2.59
CA ARG A 208 -36.06 2.24 -2.00
C ARG A 208 -34.59 1.98 -1.69
N LEU A 209 -33.75 2.99 -1.96
CA LEU A 209 -32.32 2.90 -1.67
C LEU A 209 -32.04 2.92 -0.16
N GLU A 210 -32.79 3.70 0.62
CA GLU A 210 -32.66 3.78 2.08
C GLU A 210 -32.94 2.45 2.80
N ASP A 211 -33.70 1.55 2.19
CA ASP A 211 -34.04 0.26 2.79
C ASP A 211 -32.93 -0.79 2.57
N LEU A 212 -31.93 -0.52 1.74
CA LEU A 212 -30.84 -1.46 1.45
C LEU A 212 -29.81 -1.49 2.58
N SER A 213 -29.53 -2.69 3.11
CA SER A 213 -28.50 -2.87 4.13
C SER A 213 -27.11 -3.21 3.55
N ALA A 214 -26.06 -2.87 4.29
CA ALA A 214 -24.69 -3.22 3.93
C ALA A 214 -24.47 -4.74 3.86
N ASP A 215 -25.12 -5.50 4.75
CA ASP A 215 -24.98 -6.96 4.83
C ASP A 215 -25.63 -7.68 3.65
N LEU A 216 -26.80 -7.19 3.21
CA LEU A 216 -27.46 -7.68 2.00
C LEU A 216 -26.55 -7.53 0.77
N LEU A 217 -25.98 -6.34 0.58
CA LEU A 217 -25.10 -6.08 -0.58
C LEU A 217 -23.81 -6.90 -0.54
N LYS A 218 -23.23 -7.14 0.65
CA LYS A 218 -22.07 -8.02 0.83
C LYS A 218 -22.42 -9.48 0.55
N MET A 219 -23.58 -9.94 0.99
CA MET A 219 -24.08 -11.29 0.69
C MET A 219 -24.23 -11.48 -0.82
N LEU A 220 -24.92 -10.56 -1.50
CA LEU A 220 -25.11 -10.61 -2.96
C LEU A 220 -23.79 -10.49 -3.73
N GLN A 221 -22.86 -9.66 -3.24
CA GLN A 221 -21.50 -9.59 -3.78
C GLN A 221 -20.78 -10.94 -3.67
N THR A 222 -20.95 -11.67 -2.59
CA THR A 222 -20.25 -12.95 -2.36
C THR A 222 -20.82 -14.06 -3.24
N GLN A 223 -22.15 -14.05 -3.43
CA GLN A 223 -22.86 -15.02 -4.26
C GLN A 223 -22.77 -14.73 -5.77
N ALA A 224 -22.42 -13.50 -6.16
CA ALA A 224 -22.43 -13.11 -7.57
C ALA A 224 -21.39 -13.88 -8.41
N PRO A 225 -21.81 -14.57 -9.50
CA PRO A 225 -20.96 -15.49 -10.24
C PRO A 225 -19.89 -14.81 -11.10
N VAL A 226 -20.04 -13.51 -11.37
CA VAL A 226 -19.21 -12.77 -12.33
C VAL A 226 -18.65 -11.48 -11.73
N ALA A 227 -17.43 -11.13 -12.14
CA ALA A 227 -16.67 -10.03 -11.56
C ALA A 227 -17.37 -8.66 -11.70
N HIS A 228 -18.05 -8.40 -12.82
CA HIS A 228 -18.74 -7.13 -13.06
C HIS A 228 -19.98 -6.94 -12.18
N LEU A 229 -20.71 -8.01 -11.82
CA LEU A 229 -21.81 -7.92 -10.85
C LEU A 229 -21.27 -7.71 -9.44
N ARG A 230 -20.21 -8.44 -9.06
CA ARG A 230 -19.49 -8.21 -7.78
C ARG A 230 -19.05 -6.75 -7.64
N GLN A 231 -18.53 -6.19 -8.73
CA GLN A 231 -18.14 -4.78 -8.79
C GLN A 231 -19.34 -3.84 -8.67
N SER A 232 -20.47 -4.16 -9.31
CA SER A 232 -21.69 -3.35 -9.26
C SER A 232 -22.23 -3.25 -7.82
N TYR A 233 -22.25 -4.36 -7.07
CA TYR A 233 -22.62 -4.35 -5.65
C TYR A 233 -21.64 -3.57 -4.77
N THR A 234 -20.33 -3.66 -5.04
CA THR A 234 -19.35 -2.82 -4.33
C THR A 234 -19.62 -1.33 -4.53
N LEU A 235 -20.05 -0.95 -5.73
CA LEU A 235 -20.27 0.44 -6.09
C LEU A 235 -21.58 0.96 -5.54
N LEU A 236 -22.63 0.14 -5.57
CA LEU A 236 -23.89 0.47 -4.92
C LEU A 236 -23.69 0.68 -3.41
N LEU A 237 -22.97 -0.22 -2.73
CA LEU A 237 -22.64 -0.07 -1.31
C LEU A 237 -21.93 1.26 -1.02
N ARG A 238 -20.95 1.64 -1.86
CA ARG A 238 -20.22 2.89 -1.69
C ARG A 238 -21.08 4.12 -2.01
N ALA A 239 -21.95 4.02 -3.01
CA ALA A 239 -22.88 5.09 -3.35
C ALA A 239 -23.82 5.39 -2.18
N LEU A 240 -24.37 4.36 -1.55
CA LEU A 240 -25.23 4.52 -0.36
C LEU A 240 -24.49 5.17 0.82
N VAL A 241 -23.21 4.84 1.03
CA VAL A 241 -22.39 5.49 2.05
C VAL A 241 -22.16 6.98 1.74
N GLU A 242 -21.82 7.30 0.48
CA GLU A 242 -21.58 8.69 0.07
C GLU A 242 -22.86 9.54 0.10
N LEU A 243 -24.01 8.93 -0.20
CA LEU A 243 -25.33 9.55 -0.08
C LEU A 243 -25.80 9.68 1.37
N GLY A 244 -25.04 9.15 2.35
CA GLY A 244 -25.40 9.20 3.77
C GLY A 244 -26.54 8.27 4.17
N MET A 245 -26.92 7.32 3.31
CA MET A 245 -27.97 6.33 3.56
C MET A 245 -27.46 5.14 4.38
N LEU A 246 -26.16 4.84 4.30
CA LEU A 246 -25.48 3.88 5.15
C LEU A 246 -24.39 4.60 5.94
N GLU A 247 -24.20 4.19 7.19
CA GLU A 247 -22.99 4.56 7.91
C GLU A 247 -21.79 4.07 7.10
N ALA A 248 -20.75 4.91 7.03
CA ALA A 248 -19.47 4.49 6.52
C ALA A 248 -18.97 3.37 7.42
N THR A 249 -19.34 2.12 7.13
CA THR A 249 -18.55 0.96 7.52
C THR A 249 -17.29 1.13 6.72
N GLY A 250 -16.38 1.95 7.25
CA GLY A 250 -15.13 2.31 6.64
C GLY A 250 -14.55 1.02 6.16
N GLY A 251 -14.46 0.87 4.84
CA GLY A 251 -14.06 -0.37 4.21
C GLY A 251 -12.65 -0.67 4.64
N SER A 252 -12.50 -1.24 5.83
CA SER A 252 -11.28 -1.84 6.29
C SER A 252 -10.99 -2.86 5.21
N LEU A 253 -9.81 -2.72 4.62
CA LEU A 253 -9.16 -3.84 3.96
C LEU A 253 -9.40 -5.08 4.82
N PRO A 254 -9.73 -6.24 4.21
CA PRO A 254 -10.14 -7.43 4.94
C PRO A 254 -9.24 -7.58 6.15
N GLU A 255 -9.84 -7.65 7.34
CA GLU A 255 -9.11 -7.95 8.55
C GLU A 255 -8.18 -9.11 8.21
N PHE A 256 -6.86 -8.87 8.32
CA PHE A 256 -5.87 -9.91 8.06
C PHE A 256 -6.00 -11.05 9.08
N VAL A 257 -6.90 -10.93 10.05
CA VAL A 257 -7.21 -11.89 11.09
C VAL A 257 -8.41 -12.70 10.62
N LYS A 258 -8.14 -13.92 10.17
CA LYS A 258 -9.18 -14.94 9.99
C LYS A 258 -9.89 -15.17 11.33
N SER A 259 -11.19 -15.48 11.32
CA SER A 259 -11.84 -15.98 12.52
C SER A 259 -11.19 -17.31 12.93
N PRO A 260 -11.16 -17.67 14.23
CA PRO A 260 -10.55 -18.93 14.69
C PRO A 260 -11.03 -20.17 13.93
N GLN A 261 -12.31 -20.17 13.50
CA GLN A 261 -12.96 -21.24 12.74
C GLN A 261 -12.42 -21.42 11.31
N GLN A 262 -11.71 -20.44 10.77
CA GLN A 262 -11.15 -20.48 9.40
C GLN A 262 -9.70 -21.00 9.36
N TYR A 263 -9.11 -21.31 10.51
CA TYR A 263 -7.80 -21.95 10.58
C TYR A 263 -7.95 -23.47 10.54
N ASP A 264 -7.10 -24.12 9.74
CA ASP A 264 -6.93 -25.57 9.81
C ASP A 264 -6.15 -25.88 11.09
N THR A 265 -6.78 -26.62 11.99
CA THR A 265 -6.22 -27.07 13.28
C THR A 265 -6.05 -28.59 13.32
N VAL A 266 -6.14 -29.27 12.17
CA VAL A 266 -6.01 -30.73 12.07
C VAL A 266 -4.60 -31.17 12.47
N ASN A 267 -4.53 -32.26 13.24
CA ASN A 267 -3.30 -32.84 13.79
C ASN A 267 -2.52 -31.88 14.71
N ILE A 268 -3.25 -31.16 15.56
CA ILE A 268 -2.69 -30.29 16.61
C ILE A 268 -3.41 -30.60 17.92
N ALA A 269 -2.68 -30.63 19.03
CA ALA A 269 -3.30 -30.75 20.35
C ALA A 269 -4.26 -29.57 20.63
N PRO A 270 -5.50 -29.82 21.10
CA PRO A 270 -6.47 -28.76 21.35
C PRO A 270 -5.97 -27.66 22.30
N GLU A 271 -5.26 -28.05 23.36
CA GLU A 271 -4.71 -27.11 24.34
C GLU A 271 -3.70 -26.14 23.70
N TRP A 272 -2.82 -26.62 22.81
CA TRP A 272 -1.90 -25.77 22.06
C TRP A 272 -2.65 -24.75 21.19
N VAL A 273 -3.74 -25.17 20.53
CA VAL A 273 -4.56 -24.29 19.69
C VAL A 273 -5.20 -23.18 20.52
N ASP A 274 -5.72 -23.51 21.70
CA ASP A 274 -6.32 -22.55 22.62
C ASP A 274 -5.30 -21.49 23.05
N TRP A 275 -4.07 -21.88 23.37
CA TRP A 275 -2.99 -20.94 23.67
C TRP A 275 -2.63 -20.04 22.49
N CYS A 276 -2.57 -20.59 21.26
CA CYS A 276 -2.29 -19.80 20.06
C CYS A 276 -3.34 -18.71 19.83
N PHE A 277 -4.63 -19.04 19.96
CA PHE A 277 -5.72 -18.07 19.74
C PHE A 277 -5.91 -17.13 20.92
N ARG A 278 -5.68 -17.58 22.16
CA ARG A 278 -5.61 -16.70 23.33
C ARG A 278 -4.52 -15.66 23.15
N TRP A 279 -3.33 -16.06 22.70
CA TRP A 279 -2.25 -15.14 22.38
C TRP A 279 -2.63 -14.16 21.26
N GLN A 280 -3.22 -14.64 20.16
CA GLN A 280 -3.68 -13.80 19.06
C GLN A 280 -4.66 -12.71 19.50
N ARG A 281 -5.52 -13.03 20.48
CA ARG A 281 -6.52 -12.13 21.04
C ARG A 281 -5.92 -11.11 22.00
N LEU A 282 -5.01 -11.54 22.88
CA LEU A 282 -4.53 -10.71 24.01
C LEU A 282 -3.22 -9.97 23.74
N ALA A 283 -2.38 -10.42 22.81
CA ALA A 283 -1.07 -9.81 22.53
C ALA A 283 -1.17 -8.53 21.67
N VAL A 284 -2.01 -7.58 22.09
CA VAL A 284 -2.44 -6.39 21.32
C VAL A 284 -1.32 -5.39 21.05
N HIS A 285 -0.19 -5.49 21.75
CA HIS A 285 1.04 -4.71 21.51
C HIS A 285 1.71 -5.04 20.17
N HIS A 286 1.48 -6.23 19.61
CA HIS A 286 1.91 -6.57 18.24
C HIS A 286 0.88 -6.16 17.21
N SER A 287 1.28 -5.85 15.98
CA SER A 287 0.31 -5.54 14.93
C SER A 287 -0.54 -6.76 14.55
N ALA A 288 -1.80 -6.55 14.13
CA ALA A 288 -2.70 -7.63 13.71
C ALA A 288 -2.08 -8.55 12.63
N LYS A 289 -1.26 -7.96 11.74
CA LYS A 289 -0.54 -8.69 10.69
C LYS A 289 0.58 -9.57 11.26
N GLU A 290 1.30 -9.11 12.27
CA GLU A 290 2.32 -9.91 12.96
C GLU A 290 1.68 -11.05 13.71
N ARG A 291 0.62 -10.78 14.48
CA ARG A 291 -0.15 -11.82 15.18
C ARG A 291 -0.65 -12.90 14.23
N TYR A 292 -1.26 -12.50 13.10
CA TYR A 292 -1.68 -13.44 12.06
C TYR A 292 -0.54 -14.32 11.54
N LYS A 293 0.59 -13.69 11.16
CA LYS A 293 1.75 -14.42 10.65
C LYS A 293 2.34 -15.38 11.67
N TYR A 294 2.39 -14.98 12.94
CA TYR A 294 2.97 -15.79 14.00
C TYR A 294 2.05 -16.96 14.33
N VAL A 295 0.73 -16.76 14.41
CA VAL A 295 -0.24 -17.87 14.58
C VAL A 295 -0.10 -18.94 13.50
N LEU A 296 0.11 -18.57 12.23
CA LEU A 296 0.37 -19.58 11.19
C LEU A 296 1.62 -20.41 11.46
N VAL A 297 2.68 -19.78 11.98
CA VAL A 297 3.90 -20.49 12.40
C VAL A 297 3.61 -21.33 13.66
N LEU A 298 2.86 -20.83 14.63
CA LEU A 298 2.56 -21.55 15.86
C LEU A 298 1.66 -22.78 15.61
N LEU A 299 0.72 -22.71 14.67
CA LEU A 299 -0.06 -23.88 14.24
C LEU A 299 0.84 -24.90 13.50
N LYS A 300 1.83 -24.43 12.73
CA LYS A 300 2.86 -25.29 12.15
C LYS A 300 3.71 -25.98 13.23
N VAL A 301 4.09 -25.24 14.29
CA VAL A 301 4.77 -25.80 15.47
C VAL A 301 3.89 -26.85 16.13
N GLY A 302 2.59 -26.59 16.31
CA GLY A 302 1.65 -27.56 16.88
C GLY A 302 1.58 -28.87 16.11
N ARG A 303 1.63 -28.83 14.77
CA ARG A 303 1.72 -30.03 13.93
C ARG A 303 3.07 -30.73 14.00
N TRP A 304 4.15 -29.97 14.16
CA TRP A 304 5.47 -30.53 14.39
C TRP A 304 5.54 -31.24 15.74
N LEU A 305 4.99 -30.65 16.81
CA LEU A 305 4.86 -31.27 18.13
C LEU A 305 4.06 -32.57 18.03
N ALA A 306 2.87 -32.54 17.41
CA ALA A 306 2.03 -33.73 17.28
C ALA A 306 2.70 -34.89 16.51
N HIS A 307 3.67 -34.59 15.63
CA HIS A 307 4.40 -35.60 14.86
C HIS A 307 5.70 -36.07 15.53
N ALA A 308 6.53 -35.15 16.01
CA ALA A 308 7.87 -35.43 16.52
C ALA A 308 7.94 -35.57 18.05
N HIS A 309 6.99 -34.96 18.77
CA HIS A 309 6.93 -34.88 20.23
C HIS A 309 5.48 -35.05 20.73
N PRO A 310 4.83 -36.21 20.47
CA PRO A 310 3.37 -36.37 20.68
C PRO A 310 2.92 -36.19 22.13
N ASP A 311 3.82 -36.38 23.10
CA ASP A 311 3.56 -36.19 24.53
C ASP A 311 3.47 -34.70 24.94
N ILE A 312 3.89 -33.78 24.06
CA ILE A 312 3.88 -32.34 24.30
C ILE A 312 2.62 -31.73 23.66
N THR A 313 1.64 -31.42 24.50
CA THR A 313 0.34 -30.87 24.11
C THR A 313 0.15 -29.40 24.48
N SER A 314 1.00 -28.86 25.37
CA SER A 314 0.85 -27.54 25.97
C SER A 314 2.17 -26.74 26.00
N PRO A 315 2.13 -25.38 25.92
CA PRO A 315 3.30 -24.54 26.16
C PRO A 315 3.95 -24.73 27.53
N THR A 316 3.20 -25.21 28.54
CA THR A 316 3.70 -25.46 29.91
C THR A 316 4.78 -26.54 29.96
N GLN A 317 4.80 -27.44 28.98
CA GLN A 317 5.72 -28.57 28.90
C GLN A 317 7.01 -28.24 28.12
N TRP A 318 7.17 -27.00 27.62
CA TRP A 318 8.35 -26.63 26.85
C TRP A 318 9.60 -26.48 27.73
N THR A 319 10.71 -27.03 27.25
CA THR A 319 12.03 -26.95 27.87
C THR A 319 13.06 -26.28 26.95
N THR A 320 14.26 -26.06 27.47
CA THR A 320 15.38 -25.52 26.68
C THR A 320 15.76 -26.47 25.54
N GLU A 321 15.75 -27.78 25.78
CA GLU A 321 16.10 -28.80 24.79
C GLU A 321 15.10 -28.81 23.63
N LEU A 322 13.80 -28.77 23.94
CA LEU A 322 12.74 -28.73 22.92
C LEU A 322 12.81 -27.46 22.07
N ALA A 323 13.12 -26.31 22.69
CA ALA A 323 13.31 -25.06 21.99
C ALA A 323 14.52 -25.08 21.04
N LEU A 324 15.64 -25.69 21.46
CA LEU A 324 16.81 -25.90 20.61
C LEU A 324 16.51 -26.87 19.46
N ASP A 325 15.74 -27.92 19.71
CA ASP A 325 15.31 -28.87 18.68
C ASP A 325 14.43 -28.19 17.62
N TRP A 326 13.53 -27.28 18.03
CA TRP A 326 12.79 -26.45 17.07
C TRP A 326 13.72 -25.61 16.20
N VAL A 327 14.74 -24.96 16.79
CA VAL A 327 15.72 -24.17 16.02
C VAL A 327 16.45 -25.05 15.02
N ALA A 328 16.95 -26.22 15.45
CA ALA A 328 17.63 -27.18 14.58
C ALA A 328 16.72 -27.70 13.46
N THR A 329 15.48 -28.03 13.80
CA THR A 329 14.45 -28.45 12.84
C THR A 329 14.24 -27.38 11.78
N VAL A 330 14.01 -26.13 12.17
CA VAL A 330 13.78 -25.01 11.23
C VAL A 330 14.99 -24.75 10.33
N THR A 331 16.21 -24.83 10.88
CA THR A 331 17.42 -24.49 10.11
C THR A 331 17.89 -25.61 9.19
N SER A 332 17.64 -26.88 9.54
CA SER A 332 18.30 -28.01 8.89
C SER A 332 17.32 -28.99 8.22
N LEU A 333 16.18 -29.26 8.87
CA LEU A 333 15.27 -30.34 8.48
C LEU A 333 14.07 -29.82 7.69
N LEU A 334 13.51 -28.68 8.10
CA LEU A 334 12.24 -28.19 7.61
C LEU A 334 12.33 -27.78 6.12
N ARG A 335 11.42 -28.31 5.31
CA ARG A 335 11.26 -28.01 3.89
C ARG A 335 9.94 -27.29 3.63
N ILE A 336 9.85 -26.65 2.45
CA ILE A 336 8.62 -25.99 2.02
C ILE A 336 7.49 -27.03 1.92
N GLY A 337 6.39 -26.79 2.64
CA GLY A 337 5.22 -27.66 2.68
C GLY A 337 5.12 -28.53 3.93
N ASP A 338 6.21 -28.70 4.68
CA ASP A 338 6.23 -29.48 5.91
C ASP A 338 5.36 -28.82 6.98
N TYR A 339 4.56 -29.63 7.68
CA TYR A 339 3.64 -29.18 8.74
C TYR A 339 2.71 -28.01 8.35
N CYS A 340 2.51 -27.77 7.04
CA CYS A 340 1.51 -26.83 6.51
C CYS A 340 0.11 -27.49 6.49
N SER A 341 -0.94 -26.68 6.61
CA SER A 341 -2.33 -27.10 6.43
C SER A 341 -2.59 -27.67 5.03
N ASN A 342 -3.68 -28.44 4.87
CA ASN A 342 -4.06 -28.97 3.56
C ASN A 342 -4.33 -27.86 2.54
N SER A 343 -4.92 -26.75 2.99
CA SER A 343 -5.15 -25.56 2.16
C SER A 343 -3.84 -24.88 1.73
N GLU A 344 -2.83 -24.81 2.60
CA GLU A 344 -1.52 -24.22 2.29
C GLU A 344 -0.68 -25.12 1.38
N ARG A 345 -0.79 -26.44 1.53
CA ARG A 345 -0.05 -27.41 0.68
C ARG A 345 -0.34 -27.21 -0.81
N LEU A 346 -1.58 -26.87 -1.17
CA LEU A 346 -1.99 -26.58 -2.56
C LEU A 346 -1.29 -25.36 -3.17
N HIS A 347 -0.77 -24.44 -2.35
CA HIS A 347 -0.14 -23.20 -2.82
C HIS A 347 1.36 -23.35 -3.14
N PHE A 348 1.97 -24.48 -2.78
CA PHE A 348 3.42 -24.69 -2.89
C PHE A 348 3.82 -25.76 -3.91
N ASN A 349 2.92 -26.20 -4.79
CA ASN A 349 3.11 -27.39 -5.64
C ASN A 349 4.47 -27.45 -6.35
N GLU A 350 4.97 -26.34 -6.91
CA GLU A 350 6.26 -26.31 -7.62
C GLU A 350 7.50 -26.18 -6.71
N LYS A 351 7.34 -25.71 -5.47
CA LYS A 351 8.46 -25.40 -4.55
C LYS A 351 8.54 -26.35 -3.36
N LYS A 352 7.59 -27.26 -3.24
CA LYS A 352 7.48 -28.22 -2.14
C LYS A 352 8.75 -29.08 -2.07
N GLY A 353 9.23 -29.34 -0.86
CA GLY A 353 10.45 -30.13 -0.63
C GLY A 353 11.76 -29.34 -0.68
N ASN A 354 11.77 -28.10 -1.20
CA ASN A 354 12.96 -27.25 -1.16
C ASN A 354 13.25 -26.73 0.26
N PRO A 355 14.51 -26.45 0.62
CA PRO A 355 14.87 -25.80 1.88
C PRO A 355 14.18 -24.43 2.06
N LEU A 356 13.89 -24.08 3.30
CA LEU A 356 13.39 -22.75 3.64
C LEU A 356 14.46 -21.69 3.36
N ARG A 357 14.02 -20.49 2.92
CA ARG A 357 14.92 -19.34 2.79
C ARG A 357 15.40 -18.88 4.17
N PRO A 358 16.63 -18.36 4.31
CA PRO A 358 17.16 -17.83 5.57
C PRO A 358 16.22 -16.88 6.30
N ALA A 359 15.60 -15.93 5.57
CA ALA A 359 14.64 -14.99 6.15
C ALA A 359 13.39 -15.69 6.73
N THR A 360 12.91 -16.75 6.08
CA THR A 360 11.77 -17.54 6.56
C THR A 360 12.14 -18.34 7.80
N GLN A 361 13.33 -18.96 7.82
CA GLN A 361 13.85 -19.68 8.97
C GLN A 361 13.95 -18.76 10.19
N HIS A 362 14.57 -17.59 10.01
CA HIS A 362 14.66 -16.59 11.06
C HIS A 362 13.29 -16.14 11.57
N GLN A 363 12.33 -15.89 10.66
CA GLN A 363 10.97 -15.51 11.05
C GLN A 363 10.27 -16.61 11.87
N HIS A 364 10.49 -17.89 11.58
CA HIS A 364 9.92 -19.00 12.36
C HIS A 364 10.49 -19.02 13.79
N ILE A 365 11.79 -18.84 13.94
CA ILE A 365 12.46 -18.75 15.25
C ILE A 365 11.94 -17.54 16.03
N VAL A 366 11.85 -16.37 15.37
CA VAL A 366 11.33 -15.14 15.99
C VAL A 366 9.90 -15.33 16.48
N ALA A 367 9.02 -15.93 15.67
CA ALA A 367 7.61 -16.10 16.03
C ALA A 367 7.44 -16.92 17.32
N VAL A 368 8.16 -18.05 17.44
CA VAL A 368 8.11 -18.90 18.64
C VAL A 368 8.74 -18.19 19.84
N ARG A 369 9.87 -17.49 19.63
CA ARG A 369 10.51 -16.71 20.69
C ARG A 369 9.59 -15.63 21.25
N THR A 370 8.94 -14.87 20.38
CA THR A 370 8.00 -13.82 20.77
C THR A 370 6.82 -14.41 21.51
N PHE A 371 6.24 -15.51 21.00
CA PHE A 371 5.14 -16.21 21.65
C PHE A 371 5.48 -16.61 23.10
N PHE A 372 6.60 -17.31 23.32
CA PHE A 372 6.99 -17.70 24.69
C PHE A 372 7.44 -16.52 25.57
N THR A 373 8.01 -15.47 24.98
CA THR A 373 8.34 -14.25 25.74
C THR A 373 7.06 -13.60 26.27
N ASP A 374 6.04 -13.46 25.42
CA ASP A 374 4.76 -12.88 25.81
C ASP A 374 4.00 -13.81 26.79
N LEU A 375 4.06 -15.14 26.60
CA LEU A 375 3.39 -16.07 27.51
C LEU A 375 3.98 -16.01 28.93
N GLN A 376 5.26 -15.72 29.08
CA GLN A 376 5.95 -15.57 30.37
C GLN A 376 5.77 -14.19 31.03
N ASP A 377 4.95 -13.33 30.42
CA ASP A 377 4.64 -11.98 30.85
C ASP A 377 3.12 -11.79 31.05
N ASP A 378 2.71 -10.62 31.53
CA ASP A 378 1.30 -10.26 31.67
C ASP A 378 0.62 -10.21 30.28
N PRO A 379 -0.62 -10.70 30.11
CA PRO A 379 -1.55 -11.29 31.09
C PRO A 379 -1.57 -12.83 31.11
N PHE A 380 -0.51 -13.50 30.64
CA PHE A 380 -0.52 -14.96 30.41
C PHE A 380 0.12 -15.75 31.56
N HIS A 381 1.13 -15.18 32.24
CA HIS A 381 1.77 -15.72 33.45
C HIS A 381 2.25 -17.19 33.37
N LEU A 382 2.70 -17.64 32.20
CA LEU A 382 3.31 -18.96 32.05
C LEU A 382 4.57 -19.06 32.91
N PRO A 383 4.76 -20.14 33.71
CA PRO A 383 5.98 -20.34 34.48
C PRO A 383 7.24 -20.29 33.60
N ARG A 384 8.29 -19.64 34.09
CA ARG A 384 9.57 -19.49 33.38
C ARG A 384 10.42 -20.76 33.50
N THR A 385 10.05 -21.81 32.77
CA THR A 385 10.78 -23.09 32.72
C THR A 385 12.06 -23.01 31.88
N PHE A 386 12.13 -22.09 30.91
CA PHE A 386 13.31 -21.80 30.10
C PHE A 386 13.33 -20.33 29.67
N ASP A 387 14.49 -19.83 29.22
CA ASP A 387 14.66 -18.48 28.67
C ASP A 387 14.50 -18.49 27.13
N PRO A 388 13.40 -17.94 26.57
CA PRO A 388 13.16 -17.92 25.13
C PRO A 388 14.23 -17.12 24.37
N GLY A 389 14.81 -16.08 24.96
CA GLY A 389 15.83 -15.24 24.34
C GLY A 389 17.16 -15.97 24.12
N ARG A 390 17.45 -16.97 24.96
CA ARG A 390 18.63 -17.84 24.84
C ARG A 390 18.35 -19.06 23.97
N ALA A 391 17.30 -19.81 24.27
CA ALA A 391 17.02 -21.09 23.61
C ALA A 391 16.57 -20.93 22.15
N LEU A 392 15.80 -19.88 21.84
CA LEU A 392 15.29 -19.60 20.49
C LEU A 392 16.12 -18.51 19.79
N ARG A 393 17.45 -18.57 19.95
CA ARG A 393 18.38 -17.67 19.27
C ARG A 393 18.70 -18.18 17.87
N ALA A 394 18.59 -17.30 16.88
CA ALA A 394 19.00 -17.62 15.52
C ALA A 394 20.51 -17.94 15.45
N PRO A 395 20.93 -19.05 14.79
CA PRO A 395 22.34 -19.40 14.66
C PRO A 395 23.17 -18.32 13.96
N LYS A 396 24.44 -18.17 14.33
CA LYS A 396 25.36 -17.20 13.70
C LYS A 396 25.46 -17.34 12.17
N PRO A 397 25.56 -18.56 11.59
CA PRO A 397 25.57 -18.72 10.13
C PRO A 397 24.29 -18.21 9.47
N LEU A 398 23.13 -18.45 10.10
CA LEU A 398 21.84 -17.94 9.63
C LEU A 398 21.83 -16.40 9.63
N MET A 399 22.34 -15.77 10.70
CA MET A 399 22.39 -14.30 10.80
C MET A 399 23.26 -13.66 9.73
N ARG A 400 24.39 -14.29 9.33
CA ARG A 400 25.23 -13.79 8.24
C ARG A 400 24.51 -13.81 6.88
N LEU A 401 23.66 -14.81 6.64
CA LEU A 401 22.85 -14.89 5.42
C LEU A 401 21.72 -13.85 5.35
N LEU A 402 21.40 -13.20 6.47
CA LEU A 402 20.36 -12.16 6.54
C LEU A 402 20.92 -10.75 6.34
N GLU A 403 22.23 -10.59 6.17
CA GLU A 403 22.83 -9.29 5.93
C GLU A 403 22.18 -8.65 4.69
N PRO A 404 21.69 -7.39 4.80
CA PRO A 404 21.06 -6.71 3.69
C PRO A 404 22.04 -6.58 2.52
N ASN A 405 21.70 -7.23 1.40
CA ASN A 405 22.35 -7.04 0.11
C ASN A 405 21.43 -6.17 -0.77
N PRO A 406 21.67 -4.84 -0.86
CA PRO A 406 20.86 -3.98 -1.71
C PRO A 406 21.13 -4.34 -3.17
N ARG A 407 20.15 -5.04 -3.74
CA ARG A 407 20.18 -5.46 -5.15
C ARG A 407 19.76 -4.30 -6.05
N ASP A 408 20.62 -3.31 -6.21
CA ASP A 408 20.40 -2.23 -7.16
C ASP A 408 20.42 -2.73 -8.61
N ILE A 409 19.90 -1.90 -9.50
CA ILE A 409 19.80 -2.18 -10.93
C ILE A 409 21.02 -1.53 -11.61
N ASP A 410 21.57 -2.20 -12.61
CA ASP A 410 22.65 -1.66 -13.42
C ASP A 410 22.33 -0.22 -13.91
N PRO A 411 23.27 0.74 -13.81
CA PRO A 411 23.02 2.13 -14.16
C PRO A 411 22.52 2.36 -15.60
N LEU A 412 22.97 1.57 -16.57
CA LEU A 412 22.51 1.69 -17.96
C LEU A 412 21.08 1.18 -18.11
N LEU A 413 20.76 0.03 -17.51
CA LEU A 413 19.38 -0.47 -17.48
C LEU A 413 18.44 0.51 -16.74
N TRP A 414 18.92 1.11 -15.65
CA TRP A 414 18.20 2.12 -14.91
C TRP A 414 17.93 3.37 -15.74
N ALA A 415 18.93 3.87 -16.48
CA ALA A 415 18.77 5.01 -17.38
C ALA A 415 17.71 4.75 -18.47
N ARG A 416 17.68 3.53 -19.04
CA ARG A 416 16.64 3.12 -20.01
C ARG A 416 15.24 3.10 -19.38
N LEU A 417 15.11 2.63 -18.13
CA LEU A 417 13.84 2.67 -17.40
C LEU A 417 13.37 4.10 -17.11
N VAL A 418 14.28 4.97 -16.71
CA VAL A 418 13.99 6.40 -16.50
C VAL A 418 13.52 7.04 -17.82
N HIS A 419 14.24 6.79 -18.91
CA HIS A 419 13.84 7.26 -20.24
C HIS A 419 12.44 6.75 -20.62
N ALA A 420 12.17 5.46 -20.43
CA ALA A 420 10.84 4.88 -20.69
C ALA A 420 9.73 5.54 -19.86
N ALA A 421 9.98 5.84 -18.58
CA ALA A 421 9.00 6.48 -17.70
C ALA A 421 8.62 7.90 -18.16
N HIS A 422 9.57 8.67 -18.70
CA HIS A 422 9.31 9.99 -19.27
C HIS A 422 8.48 9.94 -20.55
N HIS A 423 8.67 8.91 -21.36
CA HIS A 423 8.09 8.84 -22.70
C HIS A 423 6.81 7.99 -22.76
N LEU A 424 6.25 7.53 -21.63
CA LEU A 424 5.01 6.74 -21.62
C LEU A 424 3.88 7.39 -22.43
N CYS A 425 3.20 6.61 -23.27
CA CYS A 425 2.05 7.03 -24.07
C CYS A 425 0.87 6.06 -23.94
N GLU A 426 -0.31 6.43 -24.45
CA GLU A 426 -1.53 5.62 -24.33
C GLU A 426 -1.42 4.24 -25.01
N GLU A 427 -0.65 4.16 -26.10
CA GLU A 427 -0.42 2.93 -26.87
C GLU A 427 0.27 1.84 -26.03
N ASP A 428 1.10 2.23 -25.05
CA ASP A 428 1.83 1.30 -24.18
C ASP A 428 0.88 0.42 -23.34
N PHE A 429 -0.35 0.87 -23.10
CA PHE A 429 -1.32 0.19 -22.24
C PHE A 429 -2.73 0.06 -22.81
N ALA A 430 -2.93 0.32 -24.10
CA ALA A 430 -4.20 0.08 -24.78
C ALA A 430 -4.70 -1.37 -24.49
N GLY A 431 -5.86 -1.48 -23.84
CA GLY A 431 -6.47 -2.76 -23.44
C GLY A 431 -5.85 -3.48 -22.23
N LYS A 432 -4.76 -2.97 -21.65
CA LYS A 432 -4.05 -3.58 -20.50
C LYS A 432 -4.20 -2.81 -19.19
N CYS A 433 -4.49 -1.51 -19.27
CA CYS A 433 -4.62 -0.63 -18.11
C CYS A 433 -5.92 0.18 -18.19
N TYR A 434 -6.63 0.28 -17.07
CA TYR A 434 -7.84 1.08 -16.93
C TYR A 434 -7.58 2.45 -16.27
N TYR A 435 -6.32 2.78 -15.96
CA TYR A 435 -5.93 4.05 -15.36
C TYR A 435 -5.57 5.08 -16.45
N PRO A 436 -5.89 6.38 -16.26
CA PRO A 436 -5.48 7.44 -17.18
C PRO A 436 -3.95 7.57 -17.32
N LEU A 437 -3.48 8.04 -18.48
CA LEU A 437 -2.05 8.23 -18.74
C LEU A 437 -1.35 9.05 -17.66
N ALA A 438 -1.94 10.19 -17.26
CA ALA A 438 -1.37 11.08 -16.25
C ALA A 438 -1.12 10.38 -14.91
N LEU A 439 -2.05 9.53 -14.45
CA LEU A 439 -1.88 8.72 -13.24
C LEU A 439 -0.70 7.75 -13.39
N VAL A 440 -0.63 7.02 -14.50
CA VAL A 440 0.40 6.00 -14.74
C VAL A 440 1.78 6.67 -14.86
N ARG A 441 1.87 7.80 -15.56
CA ARG A 441 3.10 8.59 -15.70
C ARG A 441 3.58 9.16 -14.37
N ALA A 442 2.68 9.74 -13.57
CA ALA A 442 2.98 10.22 -12.22
C ALA A 442 3.53 9.08 -11.35
N LEU A 443 2.94 7.89 -11.41
CA LEU A 443 3.40 6.72 -10.67
C LEU A 443 4.76 6.19 -11.15
N ALA A 444 4.99 6.19 -12.46
CA ALA A 444 6.26 5.78 -13.07
C ALA A 444 7.41 6.70 -12.66
N LEU A 445 7.21 8.01 -12.78
CA LEU A 445 8.22 9.01 -12.40
C LEU A 445 8.47 9.01 -10.89
N LEU A 446 7.42 8.91 -10.08
CA LEU A 446 7.57 8.77 -8.64
C LEU A 446 8.34 7.50 -8.25
N TRP A 447 8.13 6.40 -8.97
CA TRP A 447 8.89 5.16 -8.78
C TRP A 447 10.38 5.33 -9.15
N CYS A 448 10.67 6.03 -10.26
CA CYS A 448 12.02 6.28 -10.76
C CYS A 448 12.82 7.32 -9.95
N TYR A 449 12.18 8.25 -9.26
CA TYR A 449 12.89 9.35 -8.59
C TYR A 449 12.62 9.44 -7.08
N GLY A 450 11.52 8.87 -6.60
CA GLY A 450 11.08 9.04 -5.20
C GLY A 450 11.76 8.13 -4.20
N ALA A 451 12.35 7.01 -4.64
CA ALA A 451 12.91 5.96 -3.78
C ALA A 451 11.97 5.56 -2.63
N LEU A 452 10.66 5.51 -2.89
CA LEU A 452 9.64 5.26 -1.89
C LEU A 452 9.29 3.78 -1.78
N ARG A 453 8.81 3.38 -0.61
CA ARG A 453 8.17 2.07 -0.41
C ARG A 453 6.80 2.08 -1.08
N VAL A 454 6.36 0.94 -1.58
CA VAL A 454 5.03 0.80 -2.21
C VAL A 454 3.90 1.30 -1.30
N ASN A 455 3.98 1.04 0.01
CA ASN A 455 2.98 1.51 0.96
C ASN A 455 2.98 3.04 1.12
N GLU A 456 4.15 3.68 1.02
CA GLU A 456 4.28 5.15 1.09
C GLU A 456 3.66 5.76 -0.17
N ILE A 457 4.01 5.22 -1.36
CA ILE A 457 3.47 5.66 -2.66
C ILE A 457 1.95 5.62 -2.65
N LEU A 458 1.37 4.47 -2.30
CA LEU A 458 -0.08 4.26 -2.38
C LEU A 458 -0.87 5.11 -1.38
N ARG A 459 -0.22 5.58 -0.30
CA ARG A 459 -0.84 6.37 0.77
C ARG A 459 -0.53 7.87 0.68
N LEU A 460 0.11 8.32 -0.40
CA LEU A 460 0.25 9.75 -0.66
C LEU A 460 -1.14 10.40 -0.73
N ARG A 461 -1.27 11.54 -0.06
CA ARG A 461 -2.51 12.34 -0.01
C ARG A 461 -2.49 13.36 -1.14
N VAL A 462 -3.66 13.78 -1.62
CA VAL A 462 -3.78 14.92 -2.54
C VAL A 462 -3.17 16.16 -1.89
N GLY A 463 -2.40 16.95 -2.65
CA GLY A 463 -1.67 18.11 -2.16
C GLY A 463 -0.39 17.76 -1.38
N CYS A 464 0.17 16.56 -1.61
CA CYS A 464 1.41 16.14 -0.94
C CYS A 464 2.67 16.89 -1.42
N ILE A 465 2.58 17.64 -2.52
CA ILE A 465 3.69 18.42 -3.08
C ILE A 465 3.67 19.86 -2.57
N ARG A 466 4.84 20.35 -2.18
CA ARG A 466 5.12 21.75 -1.85
C ARG A 466 6.25 22.28 -2.73
N TRP A 467 5.99 23.36 -3.45
CA TRP A 467 6.97 24.00 -4.34
C TRP A 467 7.80 25.02 -3.60
N GLN A 468 9.10 25.01 -3.85
CA GLN A 468 10.00 26.08 -3.45
C GLN A 468 9.91 27.20 -4.49
N ARG A 469 9.35 28.35 -4.09
CA ARG A 469 9.02 29.47 -4.99
C ARG A 469 10.07 30.57 -5.05
N GLU A 470 11.11 30.45 -4.23
CA GLU A 470 12.19 31.43 -4.06
C GLU A 470 13.54 30.72 -4.04
N ASP A 471 14.58 31.43 -4.45
CA ASP A 471 15.96 30.98 -4.24
C ASP A 471 16.26 31.01 -2.75
N VAL A 472 16.71 29.88 -2.20
CA VAL A 472 17.06 29.80 -0.78
C VAL A 472 18.55 29.59 -0.66
N ILE A 473 19.20 30.48 0.08
CA ILE A 473 20.58 30.29 0.51
C ILE A 473 20.54 29.53 1.82
N VAL A 474 21.14 28.34 1.85
CA VAL A 474 21.29 27.57 3.08
C VAL A 474 22.29 28.30 3.97
N ALA A 475 21.81 28.88 5.07
CA ALA A 475 22.62 29.75 5.94
C ALA A 475 23.91 29.09 6.47
N GLU A 476 23.91 27.76 6.60
CA GLU A 476 25.05 26.99 7.13
C GLU A 476 26.12 26.66 6.09
N THR A 477 25.75 26.48 4.82
CA THR A 477 26.67 26.05 3.74
C THR A 477 26.92 27.13 2.70
N GLY A 478 26.09 28.17 2.65
CA GLY A 478 26.13 29.22 1.61
C GLY A 478 25.64 28.74 0.25
N GLU A 479 25.14 27.51 0.12
CA GLU A 479 24.67 26.95 -1.13
C GLU A 479 23.32 27.55 -1.54
N GLN A 480 23.21 27.95 -2.81
CA GLN A 480 21.98 28.47 -3.39
C GLN A 480 21.17 27.32 -3.97
N LEU A 481 19.96 27.11 -3.44
CA LEU A 481 18.93 26.24 -4.01
C LEU A 481 18.12 27.05 -5.03
N PRO A 482 18.25 26.78 -6.34
CA PRO A 482 17.53 27.53 -7.36
C PRO A 482 16.02 27.26 -7.30
N LYS A 483 15.23 28.30 -7.54
CA LYS A 483 13.77 28.25 -7.64
C LYS A 483 13.32 27.12 -8.57
N GLU A 484 12.28 26.40 -8.15
CA GLU A 484 11.58 25.36 -8.93
C GLU A 484 12.44 24.16 -9.42
N ASN A 485 13.71 24.07 -9.02
CA ASN A 485 14.57 22.95 -9.40
C ASN A 485 14.26 21.67 -8.58
N THR A 486 13.81 21.86 -7.34
CA THR A 486 13.34 20.80 -6.45
C THR A 486 11.98 21.13 -5.86
N CYS A 487 11.22 20.09 -5.50
CA CYS A 487 9.99 20.23 -4.75
C CYS A 487 10.00 19.28 -3.54
N PHE A 488 9.16 19.56 -2.56
CA PHE A 488 9.09 18.80 -1.31
C PHE A 488 7.86 17.90 -1.33
N LEU A 489 8.08 16.60 -1.16
CA LEU A 489 7.04 15.59 -1.09
C LEU A 489 6.81 15.17 0.37
N THR A 490 5.57 15.29 0.83
CA THR A 490 5.14 14.86 2.16
C THR A 490 4.87 13.36 2.17
N ILE A 491 5.69 12.60 2.89
CA ILE A 491 5.57 11.15 3.03
C ILE A 491 4.73 10.83 4.27
N PRO A 492 3.68 10.00 4.14
CA PRO A 492 2.84 9.62 5.27
C PRO A 492 3.58 8.71 6.25
N PHE A 493 3.12 8.66 7.50
CA PHE A 493 3.63 7.75 8.54
C PHE A 493 3.72 6.30 8.03
N ASP A 494 4.88 5.65 8.11
CA ASP A 494 5.05 4.23 7.83
C ASP A 494 6.11 3.60 8.75
N LYS A 495 5.88 2.35 9.17
CA LYS A 495 6.81 1.57 10.02
C LYS A 495 7.35 2.29 11.28
N GLY A 496 6.57 3.17 11.90
CA GLY A 496 7.01 3.93 13.07
C GLY A 496 7.77 5.22 12.74
N THR A 497 8.06 5.48 11.46
CA THR A 497 8.61 6.76 11.01
C THR A 497 7.46 7.77 10.92
N PRO A 498 7.54 8.92 11.64
CA PRO A 498 6.54 9.98 11.53
C PRO A 498 6.46 10.50 10.10
N ALA A 499 5.34 11.17 9.77
CA ALA A 499 5.24 11.84 8.48
C ALA A 499 6.38 12.86 8.34
N PHE A 500 7.05 12.86 7.19
CA PHE A 500 8.22 13.71 6.95
C PHE A 500 8.21 14.25 5.52
N SER A 501 8.89 15.37 5.33
CA SER A 501 9.04 16.00 4.02
C SER A 501 10.37 15.59 3.40
N LYS A 502 10.38 15.27 2.11
CA LYS A 502 11.61 14.96 1.37
C LYS A 502 11.73 15.77 0.09
N ALA A 503 12.94 16.23 -0.22
CA ALA A 503 13.22 16.85 -1.52
C ALA A 503 13.12 15.79 -2.64
N ILE A 504 12.49 16.16 -3.76
CA ILE A 504 12.32 15.33 -4.95
C ILE A 504 12.50 16.18 -6.20
N ASN A 505 12.92 15.52 -7.28
CA ASN A 505 13.09 16.17 -8.59
C ASN A 505 11.77 16.82 -9.06
N ALA A 506 11.86 18.05 -9.59
CA ALA A 506 10.72 18.83 -10.05
C ALA A 506 9.86 18.11 -11.10
N VAL A 507 10.44 17.22 -11.92
CA VAL A 507 9.71 16.38 -12.87
C VAL A 507 8.59 15.59 -12.18
N VAL A 508 8.87 15.05 -10.99
CA VAL A 508 7.87 14.29 -10.22
C VAL A 508 6.77 15.23 -9.74
N GLY A 509 7.13 16.39 -9.20
CA GLY A 509 6.16 17.40 -8.76
C GLY A 509 5.22 17.84 -9.90
N LYS A 510 5.75 18.06 -11.11
CA LYS A 510 4.95 18.41 -12.29
C LYS A 510 3.98 17.30 -12.67
N ALA A 511 4.45 16.06 -12.74
CA ALA A 511 3.60 14.92 -13.07
C ALA A 511 2.53 14.64 -12.01
N LEU A 512 2.84 14.83 -10.73
CA LEU A 512 1.85 14.69 -9.66
C LEU A 512 0.78 15.78 -9.74
N ASN A 513 1.15 17.06 -9.97
CA ASN A 513 0.15 18.13 -10.12
C ASN A 513 -0.73 17.93 -11.35
N GLU A 514 -0.18 17.47 -12.47
CA GLU A 514 -0.96 17.14 -13.67
C GLU A 514 -1.97 16.03 -13.37
N TRP A 515 -1.56 14.97 -12.68
CA TRP A 515 -2.50 13.96 -12.24
C TRP A 515 -3.53 14.52 -11.26
N GLU A 516 -3.13 15.31 -10.26
CA GLU A 516 -4.05 15.95 -9.31
C GLU A 516 -5.10 16.82 -10.01
N ALA A 517 -4.72 17.54 -11.07
CA ALA A 517 -5.62 18.37 -11.86
C ALA A 517 -6.64 17.55 -12.68
N LEU A 518 -6.23 16.39 -13.20
CA LEU A 518 -7.10 15.49 -13.98
C LEU A 518 -7.85 14.47 -13.11
N ARG A 519 -7.50 14.36 -11.83
CA ARG A 519 -8.07 13.39 -10.91
C ARG A 519 -9.53 13.72 -10.66
N PRO A 520 -10.48 12.80 -10.94
CA PRO A 520 -11.88 13.02 -10.65
C PRO A 520 -12.14 13.16 -9.14
N GLN A 521 -13.21 13.87 -8.78
CA GLN A 521 -13.69 13.92 -7.40
C GLN A 521 -14.15 12.52 -6.98
N GLN A 522 -13.65 12.03 -5.86
CA GLN A 522 -13.83 10.65 -5.42
C GLN A 522 -13.91 10.60 -3.89
N PRO A 523 -14.56 9.58 -3.31
CA PRO A 523 -14.82 9.53 -1.89
C PRO A 523 -13.53 9.35 -1.09
N ARG A 524 -13.50 9.88 0.13
CA ARG A 524 -12.36 9.67 1.05
C ARG A 524 -12.28 8.20 1.45
N LEU A 525 -11.06 7.69 1.57
CA LEU A 525 -10.80 6.34 2.08
C LEU A 525 -10.09 6.43 3.42
N LEU A 526 -10.35 5.45 4.30
CA LEU A 526 -9.61 5.32 5.55
C LEU A 526 -8.17 4.89 5.25
N ASP A 527 -7.22 5.63 5.78
CA ASP A 527 -5.82 5.21 5.81
C ASP A 527 -5.67 4.02 6.77
N PRO A 528 -5.23 2.83 6.32
CA PRO A 528 -5.15 1.64 7.18
C PRO A 528 -4.10 1.73 8.30
N LYS A 529 -3.30 2.80 8.35
CA LYS A 529 -2.29 3.02 9.39
C LYS A 529 -2.68 4.09 10.39
N THR A 530 -3.42 5.11 9.99
CA THR A 530 -3.83 6.22 10.87
C THR A 530 -5.33 6.19 11.17
N ASN A 531 -6.11 5.39 10.44
CA ASN A 531 -7.57 5.34 10.48
C ASN A 531 -8.26 6.68 10.17
N GLU A 532 -7.53 7.62 9.56
CA GLU A 532 -8.06 8.91 9.13
C GLU A 532 -8.74 8.79 7.76
N ALA A 533 -9.87 9.46 7.57
CA ALA A 533 -10.51 9.61 6.27
C ALA A 533 -9.73 10.61 5.41
N VAL A 534 -9.09 10.14 4.34
CA VAL A 534 -8.17 10.94 3.52
C VAL A 534 -8.47 10.86 2.03
N ASP A 535 -8.16 11.95 1.34
CA ASP A 535 -8.14 12.02 -0.13
C ASP A 535 -6.82 11.44 -0.65
N LEU A 536 -6.82 10.17 -1.03
CA LEU A 536 -5.63 9.49 -1.57
C LEU A 536 -5.33 9.96 -3.00
N LEU A 537 -4.07 10.28 -3.26
CA LEU A 537 -3.58 10.76 -4.56
C LEU A 537 -3.79 9.71 -5.66
N PHE A 538 -3.28 8.49 -5.43
CA PHE A 538 -3.35 7.40 -6.40
C PHE A 538 -4.65 6.59 -6.27
N MET A 539 -5.74 7.21 -6.72
CA MET A 539 -7.08 6.66 -6.69
C MET A 539 -7.83 6.97 -7.98
N TYR A 540 -8.49 5.97 -8.56
CA TYR A 540 -9.33 6.15 -9.74
C TYR A 540 -10.58 5.28 -9.62
N ARG A 541 -11.74 5.79 -10.05
CA ARG A 541 -13.03 5.07 -9.94
C ARG A 541 -13.37 4.66 -8.50
N GLY A 542 -13.08 5.55 -7.55
CA GLY A 542 -13.26 5.36 -6.11
C GLY A 542 -12.39 4.26 -5.50
N ARG A 543 -11.39 3.75 -6.22
CA ARG A 543 -10.53 2.64 -5.77
C ARG A 543 -9.07 3.05 -5.75
N GLN A 544 -8.43 2.83 -4.61
CA GLN A 544 -6.98 2.92 -4.52
C GLN A 544 -6.33 1.92 -5.47
N ILE A 545 -5.20 2.30 -6.06
CA ILE A 545 -4.40 1.39 -6.90
C ILE A 545 -4.03 0.14 -6.09
N ALA A 546 -4.15 -1.03 -6.73
CA ALA A 546 -3.83 -2.29 -6.08
C ALA A 546 -2.36 -2.36 -5.66
N ARG A 547 -2.07 -2.91 -4.48
CA ARG A 547 -0.69 -3.03 -3.96
C ARG A 547 0.27 -3.76 -4.91
N SER A 548 -0.24 -4.72 -5.66
CA SER A 548 0.55 -5.48 -6.63
C SER A 548 0.77 -4.77 -7.96
N TYR A 549 0.04 -3.68 -8.26
CA TYR A 549 0.05 -3.02 -9.56
C TYR A 549 1.45 -2.59 -9.99
N ILE A 550 2.19 -1.93 -9.09
CA ILE A 550 3.55 -1.45 -9.40
C ILE A 550 4.44 -2.61 -9.87
N ASN A 551 4.48 -3.71 -9.11
CA ASN A 551 5.38 -4.83 -9.43
C ASN A 551 4.87 -5.74 -10.55
N LYS A 552 3.55 -5.92 -10.70
CA LYS A 552 2.97 -6.87 -11.66
C LYS A 552 2.59 -6.25 -13.00
N ILE A 553 2.40 -4.93 -13.07
CA ILE A 553 1.91 -4.24 -14.26
C ILE A 553 2.84 -3.10 -14.67
N LEU A 554 3.05 -2.10 -13.78
CA LEU A 554 3.81 -0.89 -14.13
C LEU A 554 5.27 -1.20 -14.50
N ILE A 555 5.98 -1.96 -13.67
CA ILE A 555 7.38 -2.30 -13.92
C ILE A 555 7.52 -3.13 -15.20
N PRO A 556 6.76 -4.22 -15.43
CA PRO A 556 6.78 -4.93 -16.70
C PRO A 556 6.49 -4.05 -17.92
N LEU A 557 5.56 -3.10 -17.79
CA LEU A 557 5.25 -2.15 -18.86
C LEU A 557 6.46 -1.25 -19.18
N LEU A 558 7.12 -0.71 -18.16
CA LEU A 558 8.33 0.09 -18.32
C LEU A 558 9.48 -0.72 -18.92
N CYS A 559 9.66 -1.97 -18.49
CA CYS A 559 10.68 -2.86 -19.06
C CYS A 559 10.42 -3.12 -20.55
N ASN A 560 9.16 -3.39 -20.92
CA ASN A 560 8.77 -3.60 -22.32
C ASN A 560 9.07 -2.36 -23.17
N ARG A 561 8.66 -1.17 -22.71
CA ARG A 561 8.93 0.09 -23.42
C ARG A 561 10.44 0.40 -23.51
N ALA A 562 11.18 0.11 -22.44
CA ALA A 562 12.63 0.27 -22.41
C ALA A 562 13.37 -0.75 -23.28
N GLY A 563 12.71 -1.83 -23.74
CA GLY A 563 13.34 -2.94 -24.47
C GLY A 563 14.31 -3.75 -23.60
N ILE A 564 13.98 -3.95 -22.32
CA ILE A 564 14.79 -4.72 -21.36
C ILE A 564 13.96 -5.84 -20.71
N PRO A 565 14.60 -6.92 -20.22
CA PRO A 565 13.89 -7.99 -19.51
C PRO A 565 13.34 -7.52 -18.15
N THR A 566 12.32 -8.21 -17.63
CA THR A 566 11.75 -7.95 -16.29
C THR A 566 12.62 -8.46 -15.13
N SER A 567 13.75 -9.08 -15.44
CA SER A 567 14.74 -9.59 -14.50
C SER A 567 16.14 -9.40 -15.08
N ASP A 568 17.09 -9.08 -14.22
CA ASP A 568 18.52 -9.07 -14.55
C ASP A 568 19.25 -10.17 -13.76
N GLU A 569 20.57 -10.13 -13.74
CA GLU A 569 21.44 -11.08 -13.04
C GLU A 569 21.13 -11.19 -11.53
N GLN A 570 20.58 -10.14 -10.92
CA GLN A 570 20.23 -10.11 -9.50
C GLN A 570 18.74 -10.48 -9.24
N GLY A 571 18.04 -10.87 -10.31
CA GLY A 571 16.67 -11.39 -10.30
C GLY A 571 15.63 -10.36 -10.78
N THR A 572 14.37 -10.60 -10.43
CA THR A 572 13.24 -9.77 -10.88
C THR A 572 13.40 -8.31 -10.45
N ILE A 573 13.15 -7.38 -11.39
CA ILE A 573 13.10 -5.95 -11.12
C ILE A 573 11.85 -5.67 -10.28
N THR A 574 12.01 -4.98 -9.15
CA THR A 574 10.91 -4.69 -8.23
C THR A 574 10.96 -3.25 -7.74
N SER A 575 9.83 -2.80 -7.20
CA SER A 575 9.69 -1.53 -6.49
C SER A 575 10.79 -1.28 -5.45
N HIS A 576 11.19 -2.31 -4.69
CA HIS A 576 12.23 -2.16 -3.69
C HIS A 576 13.62 -2.00 -4.29
N ARG A 577 13.89 -2.63 -5.44
CA ARG A 577 15.17 -2.50 -6.15
C ARG A 577 15.38 -1.08 -6.67
N ALA A 578 14.34 -0.43 -7.21
CA ALA A 578 14.42 0.99 -7.59
C ALA A 578 14.83 1.90 -6.43
N ARG A 579 14.25 1.69 -5.23
CA ARG A 579 14.67 2.42 -4.03
C ARG A 579 16.14 2.19 -3.70
N ALA A 580 16.61 0.94 -3.81
CA ALA A 580 18.02 0.63 -3.61
C ALA A 580 18.92 1.31 -4.65
N THR A 581 18.54 1.26 -5.93
CA THR A 581 19.27 1.90 -7.03
C THR A 581 19.43 3.40 -6.80
N ILE A 582 18.35 4.13 -6.51
CA ILE A 582 18.41 5.58 -6.33
C ILE A 582 19.24 5.94 -5.09
N ALA A 583 19.05 5.21 -3.98
CA ALA A 583 19.83 5.42 -2.77
C ALA A 583 21.34 5.21 -3.02
N THR A 584 21.69 4.12 -3.72
CA THR A 584 23.08 3.83 -4.10
C THR A 584 23.63 4.89 -5.04
N LEU A 585 22.88 5.32 -6.07
CA LEU A 585 23.35 6.33 -7.02
C LEU A 585 23.60 7.68 -6.36
N LEU A 586 22.64 8.17 -5.56
CA LEU A 586 22.75 9.48 -4.90
C LEU A 586 23.83 9.52 -3.82
N LEU A 587 24.01 8.42 -3.07
CA LEU A 587 25.04 8.32 -2.04
C LEU A 587 26.45 8.19 -2.64
N ASN A 588 26.57 7.52 -3.79
CA ASN A 588 27.86 7.22 -4.41
C ASN A 588 28.27 8.19 -5.53
N ALA A 589 27.45 9.21 -5.83
CA ALA A 589 27.79 10.27 -6.77
C ALA A 589 29.00 11.11 -6.29
N PRO A 590 29.77 11.76 -7.19
CA PRO A 590 30.94 12.57 -6.82
C PRO A 590 30.61 13.64 -5.77
N GLU A 591 29.54 14.40 -6.00
CA GLU A 591 28.91 15.36 -5.08
C GLU A 591 27.61 14.77 -4.51
N GLY A 592 27.68 13.51 -4.09
CA GLY A 592 26.55 12.78 -3.52
C GLY A 592 26.22 13.20 -2.09
N MET A 593 25.01 12.81 -1.65
CA MET A 593 24.55 13.04 -0.29
C MET A 593 25.47 12.37 0.73
N THR A 594 25.60 12.96 1.93
CA THR A 594 26.22 12.28 3.07
C THR A 594 25.34 11.12 3.55
N ILE A 595 25.91 10.18 4.32
CA ILE A 595 25.12 9.05 4.85
C ILE A 595 23.98 9.52 5.78
N TRP A 596 24.15 10.66 6.46
CA TRP A 596 23.15 11.26 7.34
C TRP A 596 22.04 11.93 6.57
N GLU A 597 22.36 12.69 5.52
CA GLU A 597 21.37 13.24 4.59
C GLU A 597 20.57 12.12 3.92
N MET A 598 21.25 11.06 3.46
CA MET A 598 20.60 9.90 2.86
C MET A 598 19.69 9.18 3.87
N MET A 599 20.11 9.07 5.14
CA MET A 599 19.30 8.49 6.21
C MET A 599 18.01 9.29 6.41
N GLN A 600 18.09 10.62 6.45
CA GLN A 600 16.92 11.50 6.55
C GLN A 600 16.04 11.40 5.29
N TRP A 601 16.63 11.45 4.09
CA TRP A 601 15.93 11.41 2.81
C TRP A 601 15.19 10.08 2.56
N LEU A 602 15.70 8.98 3.10
CA LEU A 602 15.07 7.65 3.08
C LEU A 602 14.07 7.43 4.23
N GLY A 603 14.07 8.26 5.27
CA GLY A 603 13.28 8.04 6.48
C GLY A 603 13.75 6.82 7.27
N HIS A 604 15.06 6.68 7.45
CA HIS A 604 15.67 5.64 8.29
C HIS A 604 15.93 6.18 9.70
N HIS A 605 15.67 5.37 10.73
CA HIS A 605 15.97 5.75 12.12
C HIS A 605 17.41 5.44 12.54
N ASN A 606 18.11 4.57 11.81
CA ASN A 606 19.45 4.11 12.15
C ASN A 606 20.33 4.09 10.90
N VAL A 607 21.53 4.67 11.02
CA VAL A 607 22.59 4.68 10.00
C VAL A 607 22.94 3.27 9.53
N ASN A 608 22.87 2.27 10.41
CA ASN A 608 23.14 0.87 10.06
C ASN A 608 22.24 0.36 8.94
N SER A 609 21.02 0.90 8.77
CA SER A 609 20.14 0.53 7.65
C SER A 609 20.53 1.22 6.35
N THR A 610 21.20 2.36 6.42
CA THR A 610 21.63 3.16 5.26
C THR A 610 23.01 2.78 4.76
N GLN A 611 23.90 2.33 5.65
CA GLN A 611 25.29 1.97 5.30
C GLN A 611 25.38 0.90 4.20
N HIS A 612 24.36 0.06 4.06
CA HIS A 612 24.33 -1.01 3.06
C HIS A 612 24.39 -0.46 1.62
N TYR A 613 23.94 0.78 1.37
CA TYR A 613 24.00 1.41 0.05
C TYR A 613 25.37 2.02 -0.28
N VAL A 614 26.30 2.08 0.68
CA VAL A 614 27.64 2.64 0.45
C VAL A 614 28.47 1.65 -0.34
N ARG A 615 28.91 2.03 -1.54
CA ARG A 615 29.87 1.24 -2.31
C ARG A 615 31.27 1.54 -1.80
N ARG A 616 32.02 0.49 -1.47
CA ARG A 616 33.42 0.60 -1.07
C ARG A 616 34.29 0.80 -2.31
N ASN A 617 34.56 2.05 -2.69
CA ASN A 617 35.52 2.36 -3.75
C ASN A 617 36.84 2.86 -3.13
N GLN A 618 37.89 2.05 -3.21
CA GLN A 618 39.22 2.38 -2.67
C GLN A 618 39.81 3.65 -3.29
N GLN A 619 39.55 3.92 -4.57
CA GLN A 619 40.01 5.14 -5.23
C GLN A 619 39.34 6.39 -4.64
N ARG A 620 38.05 6.29 -4.30
CA ARG A 620 37.32 7.40 -3.66
C ARG A 620 37.81 7.66 -2.24
N VAL A 621 38.17 6.61 -1.50
CA VAL A 621 38.83 6.72 -0.19
C VAL A 621 40.20 7.37 -0.34
N ALA A 622 41.00 6.97 -1.34
CA ALA A 622 42.31 7.58 -1.61
C ALA A 622 42.18 9.07 -1.94
N VAL A 623 41.24 9.46 -2.80
CA VAL A 623 40.97 10.88 -3.13
C VAL A 623 40.54 11.66 -1.89
N ALA A 624 39.65 11.09 -1.06
CA ALA A 624 39.22 11.74 0.19
C ALA A 624 40.37 11.89 1.19
N TYR A 625 41.21 10.87 1.33
CA TYR A 625 42.43 10.90 2.14
C TYR A 625 43.38 12.00 1.65
N THR A 626 43.72 12.01 0.37
CA THR A 626 44.62 13.01 -0.22
C THR A 626 44.03 14.43 -0.13
N ARG A 627 42.71 14.61 -0.27
CA ARG A 627 42.05 15.90 -0.04
C ARG A 627 42.15 16.34 1.42
N ALA A 628 41.92 15.43 2.36
CA ALA A 628 42.04 15.73 3.79
C ALA A 628 43.48 16.09 4.18
N GLU A 629 44.45 15.36 3.64
CA GLU A 629 45.88 15.60 3.83
C GLU A 629 46.32 16.94 3.21
N ARG A 630 45.86 17.27 1.99
CA ARG A 630 46.23 18.52 1.27
C ARG A 630 45.62 19.80 1.85
N ASN A 631 44.50 19.71 2.56
CA ASN A 631 43.76 20.91 3.01
C ASN A 631 44.21 21.46 4.37
N SER A 632 45.19 20.83 5.02
CA SER A 632 45.71 21.27 6.31
C SER A 632 47.24 21.32 6.29
N LEU A 633 47.81 22.51 6.11
CA LEU A 633 49.19 22.75 6.55
C LEU A 633 49.15 23.14 8.03
N LEU A 634 49.95 22.44 8.83
CA LEU A 634 50.18 22.79 10.23
C LEU A 634 51.32 23.81 10.27
N ILE A 635 51.02 25.03 10.70
CA ILE A 635 52.03 26.07 10.92
C ILE A 635 52.46 26.05 12.40
N GLU A 636 53.74 26.22 12.67
CA GLU A 636 54.24 26.39 14.04
C GLU A 636 53.98 27.83 14.52
N ALA A 637 53.33 27.94 15.68
CA ALA A 637 53.10 29.18 16.40
C ALA A 637 53.84 29.17 17.74
N LEU A 638 54.66 30.19 17.98
CA LEU A 638 55.41 30.41 19.21
C LEU A 638 54.64 31.40 20.08
N VAL A 639 54.37 31.01 21.31
CA VAL A 639 53.61 31.81 22.28
C VAL A 639 54.53 32.19 23.43
N GLU A 640 54.84 33.48 23.56
CA GLU A 640 55.64 34.01 24.66
C GLU A 640 54.74 34.26 25.87
N THR A 641 54.92 33.45 26.90
CA THR A 641 54.09 33.46 28.12
C THR A 641 54.61 34.39 29.23
N LYS A 642 55.80 34.96 29.05
CA LYS A 642 56.46 35.91 29.95
C LYS A 642 56.74 37.25 29.26
N ALA A 643 55.76 37.83 28.58
CA ALA A 643 55.91 39.14 27.96
C ALA A 643 55.94 40.27 29.01
N ASP A 644 56.46 41.44 28.64
CA ASP A 644 56.84 42.59 29.50
C ASP A 644 55.72 43.17 30.39
N SER A 645 54.47 42.71 30.26
CA SER A 645 53.33 43.12 31.09
C SER A 645 52.46 41.92 31.52
N PRO A 646 52.07 41.83 32.80
CA PRO A 646 51.30 40.69 33.31
C PRO A 646 49.95 40.55 32.59
N GLY A 647 49.75 39.39 31.94
CA GLY A 647 48.55 39.07 31.15
C GLY A 647 48.69 39.29 29.64
N SER A 648 49.78 39.90 29.17
CA SER A 648 50.06 40.01 27.73
C SER A 648 50.68 38.71 27.19
N VAL A 649 50.15 38.21 26.08
CA VAL A 649 50.66 37.02 25.38
C VAL A 649 51.04 37.44 23.97
N LYS A 650 52.31 37.28 23.59
CA LYS A 650 52.77 37.54 22.22
C LYS A 650 52.79 36.23 21.44
N VAL A 651 52.17 36.22 20.26
CA VAL A 651 52.11 35.06 19.36
C VAL A 651 52.93 35.37 18.12
N TYR A 652 53.77 34.42 17.72
CA TYR A 652 54.62 34.51 16.54
C TYR A 652 54.44 33.29 15.65
N TYR A 653 54.19 33.48 14.35
CA TYR A 653 54.07 32.38 13.39
C TYR A 653 55.39 32.13 12.66
N VAL A 654 55.79 30.86 12.54
CA VAL A 654 57.04 30.47 11.88
C VAL A 654 56.86 30.46 10.37
N LEU A 655 57.64 31.28 9.66
CA LEU A 655 57.60 31.42 8.20
C LEU A 655 58.72 30.61 7.50
N GLY A 656 59.21 29.56 8.15
CA GLY A 656 60.40 28.79 7.73
C GLY A 656 61.71 29.31 8.33
N ASP A 657 62.81 29.16 7.59
CA ASP A 657 64.15 29.61 8.00
C ASP A 657 64.34 31.13 7.89
N ASP A 658 63.44 31.81 7.18
CA ASP A 658 63.55 33.23 6.85
C ASP A 658 63.16 34.19 8.00
N GLY A 659 62.34 33.75 8.95
CA GLY A 659 61.87 34.63 10.03
C GLY A 659 60.56 34.20 10.72
N LEU A 660 59.97 35.13 11.47
CA LEU A 660 58.67 34.97 12.15
C LEU A 660 57.70 36.08 11.70
N CYS A 661 56.40 35.86 11.84
CA CYS A 661 55.38 36.92 11.78
C CYS A 661 54.88 37.22 13.19
N SER A 662 54.87 38.48 13.61
CA SER A 662 54.30 38.94 14.89
C SER A 662 52.81 39.25 14.85
N ASN A 663 52.15 39.08 13.70
CA ASN A 663 50.70 39.23 13.61
C ASN A 663 50.03 38.01 14.28
N PRO A 664 49.28 38.20 15.38
CA PRO A 664 48.60 37.09 16.08
C PRO A 664 47.48 36.46 15.26
N GLU A 665 47.05 37.10 14.16
CA GLU A 665 46.01 36.62 13.25
C GLU A 665 46.59 36.21 11.89
N TRP A 666 47.87 35.82 11.83
CA TRP A 666 48.54 35.44 10.57
C TRP A 666 47.80 34.34 9.81
N ALA A 667 47.22 33.37 10.52
CA ALA A 667 46.44 32.28 9.93
C ALA A 667 45.28 32.78 9.04
N THR A 668 44.72 33.96 9.32
CA THR A 668 43.64 34.59 8.53
C THR A 668 44.10 35.81 7.74
N CYS A 669 45.40 36.09 7.70
CA CYS A 669 45.97 37.24 7.00
C CYS A 669 45.85 37.09 5.47
N ILE A 670 45.34 38.13 4.81
CA ILE A 670 45.23 38.17 3.34
C ILE A 670 46.60 38.24 2.64
N TYR A 671 47.63 38.76 3.30
CA TYR A 671 48.97 38.97 2.74
C TYR A 671 49.99 37.90 3.19
N ARG A 672 49.55 36.74 3.65
CA ARG A 672 50.46 35.74 4.27
C ARG A 672 51.50 35.12 3.33
N LEU A 673 51.35 35.28 2.01
CA LEU A 673 52.39 34.93 1.02
C LEU A 673 53.47 36.01 0.83
N ALA A 674 53.26 37.24 1.33
CA ALA A 674 54.13 38.38 1.10
C ALA A 674 54.72 38.96 2.40
N CYS A 675 54.89 38.11 3.43
CA CYS A 675 55.28 38.56 4.77
C CYS A 675 56.59 39.36 4.80
N ARG A 676 57.60 39.06 3.98
CA ARG A 676 58.90 39.76 4.02
C ARG A 676 58.82 41.29 3.82
N LYS A 677 57.77 41.79 3.17
CA LYS A 677 57.54 43.22 2.92
C LYS A 677 56.60 43.86 3.97
N CYS A 678 56.14 43.08 4.94
CA CYS A 678 55.15 43.49 5.94
C CYS A 678 55.86 44.03 7.21
N PRO A 679 55.34 45.09 7.86
CA PRO A 679 55.88 45.60 9.13
C PRO A 679 55.88 44.57 10.27
N PHE A 680 55.00 43.55 10.20
CA PHE A 680 54.91 42.47 11.19
C PHE A 680 55.93 41.34 10.97
N PHE A 681 56.84 41.46 9.99
CA PHE A 681 57.88 40.47 9.74
C PHE A 681 59.09 40.67 10.66
N ILE A 682 59.52 39.58 11.28
CA ILE A 682 60.70 39.53 12.14
C ILE A 682 61.79 38.75 11.39
N PRO A 683 62.90 39.40 11.01
CA PRO A 683 64.00 38.76 10.31
C PRO A 683 64.67 37.64 11.13
N GLN A 684 65.35 36.74 10.43
CA GLN A 684 65.98 35.53 10.97
C GLN A 684 66.81 35.74 12.25
N GLU A 685 67.66 36.77 12.33
CA GLU A 685 68.52 36.99 13.50
C GLU A 685 67.72 37.33 14.77
N GLN A 686 66.67 38.16 14.64
CA GLN A 686 65.77 38.47 15.76
C GLN A 686 64.86 37.27 16.08
N ALA A 687 64.45 36.51 15.06
CA ALA A 687 63.68 35.29 15.24
C ALA A 687 64.44 34.23 16.06
N LYS A 688 65.74 34.04 15.83
CA LYS A 688 66.60 33.14 16.62
C LYS A 688 66.60 33.54 18.10
N GLN A 689 66.74 34.84 18.39
CA GLN A 689 66.71 35.36 19.75
C GLN A 689 65.36 35.13 20.44
N ILE A 690 64.24 35.31 19.73
CA ILE A 690 62.90 35.04 20.27
C ILE A 690 62.74 33.54 20.55
N ARG A 691 63.16 32.67 19.63
CA ARG A 691 63.09 31.20 19.80
C ARG A 691 63.86 30.70 21.02
N SER A 692 64.90 31.40 21.47
CA SER A 692 65.72 31.05 22.63
C SER A 692 65.27 31.65 23.96
N ARG A 693 64.18 32.43 24.01
CA ARG A 693 63.71 33.06 25.26
C ARG A 693 63.07 32.06 26.21
N ASP A 694 63.36 32.23 27.51
CA ASP A 694 62.71 31.49 28.58
C ASP A 694 61.22 31.87 28.69
N GLY A 695 60.33 30.94 28.35
CA GLY A 695 58.87 31.14 28.40
C GLY A 695 58.15 31.05 27.05
N ILE A 696 58.85 30.68 25.98
CA ILE A 696 58.24 30.34 24.69
C ILE A 696 57.63 28.95 24.73
N LYS A 697 56.36 28.84 24.33
CA LYS A 697 55.65 27.57 24.10
C LYS A 697 55.36 27.41 22.61
N ARG A 698 55.54 26.19 22.10
CA ARG A 698 55.29 25.86 20.69
C ARG A 698 53.92 25.21 20.54
N PHE A 699 53.16 25.69 19.58
CA PHE A 699 51.84 25.19 19.21
C PHE A 699 51.79 24.95 17.71
N LEU A 700 50.90 24.05 17.28
CA LEU A 700 50.57 23.89 15.86
C LEU A 700 49.16 24.43 15.63
N GLU A 701 49.03 25.28 14.62
CA GLU A 701 47.75 25.80 14.16
C GLU A 701 47.44 25.29 12.75
N VAL A 702 46.19 24.89 12.53
CA VAL A 702 45.71 24.42 11.22
C VAL A 702 45.37 25.63 10.37
N VAL A 703 45.98 25.72 9.19
CA VAL A 703 45.77 26.85 8.27
C VAL A 703 45.16 26.37 6.96
N GLU A 704 43.94 26.84 6.66
CA GLU A 704 43.26 26.57 5.40
C GLU A 704 43.86 27.40 4.27
N LEU A 705 44.35 26.75 3.20
CA LEU A 705 44.95 27.40 2.03
C LEU A 705 43.90 27.87 1.00
N THR A 706 44.11 29.05 0.42
CA THR A 706 43.34 29.55 -0.75
C THR A 706 43.83 28.87 -2.04
N GLU A 707 43.05 28.97 -3.12
CA GLU A 707 43.43 28.42 -4.43
C GLU A 707 44.71 29.03 -5.02
N GLU A 708 45.05 30.28 -4.66
CA GLU A 708 46.32 30.91 -5.03
C GLU A 708 47.49 30.34 -4.22
N GLU A 709 47.30 30.11 -2.93
CA GLU A 709 48.32 29.53 -2.05
C GLU A 709 48.53 28.04 -2.32
N LYS A 710 47.47 27.32 -2.68
CA LYS A 710 47.57 25.93 -3.16
C LYS A 710 48.39 25.85 -4.43
N ARG A 711 48.19 26.79 -5.37
CA ARG A 711 49.01 26.90 -6.58
C ARG A 711 50.47 27.24 -6.27
N ALA A 712 50.72 28.16 -5.35
CA ALA A 712 52.07 28.51 -4.92
C ALA A 712 52.81 27.35 -4.22
N ALA A 713 52.10 26.53 -3.44
CA ALA A 713 52.66 25.36 -2.78
C ALA A 713 52.93 24.16 -3.72
N GLN A 714 52.35 24.15 -4.93
CA GLN A 714 52.41 23.04 -5.90
C GLN A 714 53.40 23.26 -7.06
N GLU A 715 54.47 24.03 -6.85
CA GLU A 715 55.67 24.11 -7.72
C GLU A 715 55.65 25.05 -8.95
N ASP A 716 54.83 26.09 -8.99
CA ASP A 716 54.89 27.08 -10.10
C ASP A 716 55.66 28.36 -9.69
N ILE A 717 56.97 28.23 -9.44
CA ILE A 717 57.89 29.30 -8.96
C ILE A 717 57.79 30.58 -9.81
N GLN A 718 57.59 30.45 -11.13
CA GLN A 718 57.45 31.59 -12.05
C GLN A 718 56.23 32.47 -11.77
N LYS A 719 55.07 31.90 -11.44
CA LYS A 719 53.87 32.69 -11.10
C LYS A 719 53.96 33.34 -9.73
N ILE A 720 54.78 32.77 -8.84
CA ILE A 720 55.07 33.36 -7.53
C ILE A 720 55.88 34.64 -7.72
N GLU A 721 56.89 34.63 -8.61
CA GLU A 721 57.69 35.81 -8.93
C GLU A 721 56.84 36.92 -9.57
N GLU A 722 55.98 36.59 -10.55
CA GLU A 722 55.07 37.56 -11.19
C GLU A 722 54.05 38.17 -10.20
N ASN A 723 53.47 37.35 -9.30
CA ASN A 723 52.57 37.86 -8.27
C ASN A 723 53.29 38.66 -7.18
N LEU A 724 54.53 38.31 -6.83
CA LEU A 724 55.37 39.09 -5.90
C LEU A 724 55.75 40.45 -6.48
N GLU A 725 55.89 40.56 -7.80
CA GLU A 725 56.06 41.81 -8.53
C GLU A 725 54.78 42.65 -8.56
N GLN A 726 53.60 42.06 -8.82
CA GLN A 726 52.33 42.79 -8.74
C GLN A 726 52.03 43.29 -7.31
N ILE A 727 52.28 42.45 -6.30
CA ILE A 727 52.12 42.84 -4.89
C ILE A 727 53.20 43.85 -4.47
N SER A 728 54.38 43.89 -5.12
CA SER A 728 55.41 44.91 -4.87
C SER A 728 54.95 46.34 -5.22
N GLN A 729 54.00 46.47 -6.13
CA GLN A 729 53.44 47.76 -6.57
C GLN A 729 52.25 48.20 -5.71
N SER A 730 51.82 47.37 -4.76
CA SER A 730 50.75 47.70 -3.81
C SER A 730 51.36 48.36 -2.57
N PRO A 731 50.75 49.44 -2.03
CA PRO A 731 51.24 50.05 -0.79
C PRO A 731 51.23 49.02 0.35
N PRO A 732 52.23 49.05 1.24
CA PRO A 732 52.26 48.16 2.40
C PRO A 732 51.01 48.38 3.26
N PRO A 733 50.41 47.32 3.82
CA PRO A 733 49.24 47.47 4.67
C PRO A 733 49.60 48.20 5.96
N ASP A 734 48.98 49.36 6.19
CA ASP A 734 49.14 50.16 7.41
C ASP A 734 48.32 49.62 8.61
N SER A 735 47.54 48.54 8.41
CA SER A 735 46.65 47.98 9.45
C SER A 735 46.47 46.45 9.35
N LEU A 736 45.92 45.85 10.42
CA LEU A 736 45.61 44.42 10.48
C LEU A 736 44.41 44.08 9.56
N HIS A 737 44.69 43.51 8.38
CA HIS A 737 43.64 43.06 7.45
C HIS A 737 43.31 41.58 7.66
N GLN A 738 42.03 41.28 7.88
CA GLN A 738 41.51 39.93 8.13
C GLN A 738 40.68 39.43 6.94
N ARG A 739 40.79 38.13 6.62
CA ARG A 739 39.80 37.44 5.78
C ARG A 739 38.43 37.42 6.50
N PRO A 740 37.30 37.47 5.77
CA PRO A 740 35.98 37.27 6.37
C PRO A 740 35.93 35.93 7.12
N LYS A 741 35.46 35.95 8.37
CA LYS A 741 35.58 34.84 9.32
C LYS A 741 34.82 33.58 8.87
N GLY A 742 35.56 32.59 8.39
CA GLY A 742 35.23 31.16 8.50
C GLY A 742 35.65 30.60 9.87
N LYS A 743 35.03 29.50 10.31
CA LYS A 743 35.09 28.95 11.70
C LYS A 743 36.50 28.95 12.31
N LYS A 744 36.61 29.46 13.56
CA LYS A 744 37.83 29.41 14.38
C LYS A 744 38.14 27.96 14.79
N VAL A 745 39.27 27.41 14.35
CA VAL A 745 39.89 26.23 14.97
C VAL A 745 41.01 26.74 15.89
N ARG A 746 40.85 26.58 17.20
CA ARG A 746 41.92 26.87 18.17
C ARG A 746 42.93 25.72 18.17
N GLY A 747 44.22 26.06 18.08
CA GLY A 747 45.34 25.12 17.97
C GLY A 747 45.45 24.10 19.11
N VAL A 748 46.20 23.03 18.86
CA VAL A 748 46.40 21.89 19.75
C VAL A 748 47.78 22.01 20.43
N PRO A 749 47.90 21.83 21.76
CA PRO A 749 49.20 21.79 22.44
C PRO A 749 50.07 20.65 21.92
N LEU A 750 51.38 20.89 21.74
CA LEU A 750 52.37 19.84 21.44
C LEU A 750 52.63 18.97 22.69
N GLN A 751 51.68 18.09 23.01
CA GLN A 751 51.93 16.82 23.68
C GLN A 751 51.05 15.80 22.95
N VAL A 752 51.63 14.68 22.52
CA VAL A 752 51.04 13.58 21.72
C VAL A 752 51.38 13.66 20.22
N LEU A 753 52.64 13.39 19.88
CA LEU A 753 53.01 12.77 18.59
C LEU A 753 54.35 11.98 18.68
N ASN A 754 54.78 11.61 19.89
CA ASN A 754 55.82 10.60 20.10
C ASN A 754 55.21 9.45 20.90
N MET A 755 54.53 8.54 20.22
CA MET A 755 54.48 7.15 20.67
C MET A 755 55.12 6.28 19.58
N PRO A 756 56.15 5.49 19.91
CA PRO A 756 56.67 4.50 18.98
C PRO A 756 55.58 3.45 18.72
N PHE A 757 55.30 3.21 17.44
CA PHE A 757 54.52 2.07 16.99
C PHE A 757 55.23 0.78 17.43
N HIS A 758 54.70 0.10 18.44
CA HIS A 758 55.01 -1.32 18.66
C HIS A 758 53.95 -2.17 17.94
N PRO A 759 54.33 -3.00 16.97
CA PRO A 759 53.44 -3.99 16.41
C PRO A 759 53.37 -5.19 17.36
N THR A 760 52.18 -5.52 17.86
CA THR A 760 51.92 -6.83 18.48
C THR A 760 50.74 -7.49 17.78
N THR A 761 51.09 -8.62 17.14
CA THR A 761 50.32 -9.86 16.87
C THR A 761 48.84 -9.90 17.19
#